data_AF-A0A2K3D440-F1
#
_entry.id   AF-A0A2K3D440-F1
#
_cell.length_a   1.000
_cell.length_b   1.000
_cell.length_c   1.000
_cell.angle_alpha   90.00
_cell.angle_beta   90.00
_cell.angle_gamma   90.00
#
_symmetry.space_group_name_H-M   'P 1'
#
loop_
_entity.id
_entity.type
_entity.pdbx_description
1 polymer ?
#
loop_
_entity_poly.entity_id
_entity_poly.type
_entity_poly.pdbx_seq_one_letter_code
_entity_poly.pdbx_strand_id
1 'polypeptide(L)'
;MAMLQLLPALAAGGGHGVHIAYLTDCTMYSDWQTVGMVFSYKRSRQPRDSQITRIMCCTEEERKRYNEQLLSIVNTHVAPSFAKNEKTGDHYAAYNKPGAVYDWLKHVDPPEDWLLVLDSDMYLRRPFYPQFFNATRGWCVSADYTYMVGVNNELATRHIPEIEPRHDTLAGPYGRRGDQVGGFFFMHRDDMKRVAPLWLSYTEDVREDPESWRLTGDQYVEKGGKPWISEMYGYAFGAAKANVWHKWDKKTMMYPTYRPTEGIPKLMHYGLLFEIGKNYSFDKHWHYDFDVTVCPPWDLKDPKRRTHGIFPEPPRPSSLRKDDFIGYYKELLAIETLATLNAAFCDYHISHCPPSEQLVSVCKEVFSLYNEAREFIQEAEASYDCQDFHPKCEEWKESGECTKNENYMTENCRKTCDKCNKIEKFFPETTTKELEEKLAKMSKELQPLSEDPDNKAGAGSAPKTESPLVIPKQEQPVAIIPRNEVPPKQEVRASSPAMQSSPPPSPPPASPPPVDSPPPMSPPPESPSPDKPPPKVVTRKALADPKKVTQKALMVRCYKLSLGIDEVKDCVKAAKEGKEYEVPKRTKATDEEEEAPKAKHAESHLTLDGEGATTESANDEVAKTKAPDASAEGNEGKKNIRVVQRDLEDLSLTQGDGKKGKAPVIDAPVVGPSLHSLLGRLNTWQALVLWLVVVVAFLALVPRIAKLRRRQRSGMRTE
;
A
#
# COMPACT_ATOMS: atom_id res chain seq x y z
N MET A 1 -28.92 -44.67 3.84
CA MET A 1 -27.91 -45.56 3.21
C MET A 1 -27.56 -45.00 1.84
N ALA A 2 -26.27 -44.72 1.65
CA ALA A 2 -25.50 -44.66 0.40
C ALA A 2 -26.07 -43.92 -0.84
N MET A 3 -25.59 -42.68 -1.06
CA MET A 3 -24.87 -42.35 -2.30
C MET A 3 -24.09 -41.03 -2.10
N LEU A 4 -23.01 -41.12 -1.33
CA LEU A 4 -22.00 -40.08 -1.19
C LEU A 4 -20.66 -40.78 -1.43
N GLN A 5 -20.14 -40.74 -2.66
CA GLN A 5 -18.73 -40.96 -3.03
C GLN A 5 -18.61 -41.10 -4.56
N LEU A 6 -17.98 -40.11 -5.19
CA LEU A 6 -16.97 -40.24 -6.25
C LEU A 6 -16.62 -38.83 -6.76
N LEU A 7 -15.86 -38.09 -5.94
CA LEU A 7 -14.91 -37.11 -6.46
C LEU A 7 -13.53 -37.77 -6.32
N PRO A 8 -12.67 -37.76 -7.35
CA PRO A 8 -11.37 -38.39 -7.22
C PRO A 8 -10.52 -37.59 -6.25
N ALA A 9 -9.97 -38.29 -5.26
CA ALA A 9 -8.84 -37.81 -4.48
C ALA A 9 -7.62 -37.74 -5.40
N LEU A 10 -7.34 -36.55 -5.93
CA LEU A 10 -6.02 -36.19 -6.44
C LEU A 10 -5.27 -35.52 -5.28
N ALA A 11 -4.54 -36.34 -4.53
CA ALA A 11 -3.48 -35.87 -3.66
C ALA A 11 -2.14 -36.21 -4.32
N ALA A 12 -1.22 -35.23 -4.24
CA ALA A 12 0.18 -35.21 -4.71
C ALA A 12 0.44 -34.75 -6.16
N GLY A 13 0.57 -33.43 -6.33
CA GLY A 13 1.26 -32.81 -7.48
C GLY A 13 0.66 -31.48 -7.97
N GLY A 14 1.02 -30.34 -7.34
CA GLY A 14 1.02 -29.02 -7.99
C GLY A 14 -0.01 -27.98 -7.52
N GLY A 15 0.44 -26.99 -6.76
CA GLY A 15 0.32 -25.57 -7.14
C GLY A 15 -0.96 -24.76 -6.98
N HIS A 16 -2.20 -25.24 -7.04
CA HIS A 16 -3.33 -24.33 -7.38
C HIS A 16 -3.81 -23.22 -6.39
N GLY A 17 -3.19 -23.08 -5.21
CA GLY A 17 -3.66 -22.19 -4.14
C GLY A 17 -3.23 -20.71 -4.22
N VAL A 18 -3.64 -19.93 -3.22
CA VAL A 18 -3.25 -18.51 -3.03
C VAL A 18 -2.49 -18.34 -1.71
N HIS A 19 -1.26 -17.86 -1.76
CA HIS A 19 -0.52 -17.44 -0.57
C HIS A 19 -0.64 -15.92 -0.38
N ILE A 20 -1.15 -15.50 0.77
CA ILE A 20 -1.25 -14.11 1.15
C ILE A 20 -0.04 -13.75 2.00
N ALA A 21 0.75 -12.78 1.56
CA ALA A 21 1.88 -12.24 2.30
C ALA A 21 1.62 -10.77 2.62
N TYR A 22 1.79 -10.37 3.87
CA TYR A 22 1.69 -8.96 4.25
C TYR A 22 2.89 -8.55 5.11
N LEU A 23 3.27 -7.30 4.98
CA LEU A 23 4.56 -6.81 5.48
C LEU A 23 4.41 -5.94 6.70
N THR A 24 5.20 -6.21 7.73
CA THR A 24 5.22 -5.49 9.00
C THR A 24 6.65 -5.19 9.46
N ASP A 25 6.78 -4.36 10.47
CA ASP A 25 8.01 -4.19 11.24
C ASP A 25 7.85 -4.72 12.67
N CYS A 26 8.94 -4.71 13.45
CA CYS A 26 8.95 -5.09 14.87
C CYS A 26 8.42 -3.98 15.82
N THR A 27 7.39 -3.24 15.41
CA THR A 27 6.82 -2.16 16.24
C THR A 27 5.38 -2.42 16.66
N MET A 28 4.99 -1.85 17.79
CA MET A 28 3.61 -1.89 18.30
C MET A 28 2.59 -1.35 17.30
N TYR A 29 3.02 -0.41 16.45
CA TYR A 29 2.22 0.12 15.35
C TYR A 29 1.81 -0.96 14.34
N SER A 30 2.69 -1.91 14.05
CA SER A 30 2.41 -3.05 13.19
C SER A 30 1.67 -4.19 13.90
N ASP A 31 1.71 -4.24 15.23
CA ASP A 31 1.09 -5.32 16.02
C ASP A 31 -0.43 -5.25 15.96
N TRP A 32 -1.03 -4.08 16.18
CA TRP A 32 -2.48 -3.93 16.07
C TRP A 32 -2.98 -4.12 14.62
N GLN A 33 -2.16 -3.75 13.64
CA GLN A 33 -2.42 -3.99 12.21
C GLN A 33 -2.43 -5.50 11.90
N THR A 34 -1.48 -6.24 12.47
CA THR A 34 -1.41 -7.70 12.38
C THR A 34 -2.68 -8.34 12.93
N VAL A 35 -3.14 -7.91 14.11
CA VAL A 35 -4.39 -8.42 14.71
C VAL A 35 -5.59 -8.18 13.77
N GLY A 36 -5.69 -6.99 13.18
CA GLY A 36 -6.70 -6.66 12.17
C GLY A 36 -6.65 -7.55 10.92
N MET A 37 -5.46 -7.72 10.34
CA MET A 37 -5.26 -8.54 9.14
C MET A 37 -5.65 -10.01 9.39
N VAL A 38 -5.16 -10.62 10.47
CA VAL A 38 -5.43 -12.02 10.83
C VAL A 38 -6.92 -12.25 11.07
N PHE A 39 -7.59 -11.32 11.77
CA PHE A 39 -9.03 -11.40 11.97
C PHE A 39 -9.79 -11.32 10.64
N SER A 40 -9.42 -10.39 9.76
CA SER A 40 -10.04 -10.23 8.45
C SER A 40 -9.83 -11.45 7.53
N TYR A 41 -8.65 -12.09 7.59
CA TYR A 41 -8.37 -13.33 6.89
C TYR A 41 -9.34 -14.45 7.29
N LYS A 42 -9.51 -14.67 8.61
CA LYS A 42 -10.46 -15.66 9.14
C LYS A 42 -11.92 -15.39 8.73
N ARG A 43 -12.28 -14.13 8.49
CA ARG A 43 -13.66 -13.70 8.21
C ARG A 43 -13.98 -13.47 6.74
N SER A 44 -12.98 -13.37 5.87
CA SER A 44 -13.14 -13.08 4.44
C SER A 44 -13.35 -14.33 3.57
N ARG A 45 -13.40 -15.53 4.17
CA ARG A 45 -13.64 -16.81 3.49
C ARG A 45 -12.66 -17.08 2.33
N GLN A 46 -11.37 -16.81 2.58
CA GLN A 46 -10.31 -17.13 1.62
C GLN A 46 -10.38 -18.61 1.17
N PRO A 47 -9.82 -18.95 -0.01
CA PRO A 47 -9.78 -20.33 -0.50
C PRO A 47 -9.31 -21.32 0.58
N ARG A 48 -9.82 -22.56 0.60
CA ARG A 48 -9.47 -23.52 1.66
C ARG A 48 -7.99 -23.89 1.68
N ASP A 49 -7.35 -23.81 0.52
CA ASP A 49 -5.94 -24.03 0.26
C ASP A 49 -5.12 -22.74 0.35
N SER A 50 -5.71 -21.62 0.78
CA SER A 50 -4.94 -20.40 0.99
C SER A 50 -4.12 -20.46 2.26
N GLN A 51 -2.95 -19.83 2.22
CA GLN A 51 -2.10 -19.60 3.38
C GLN A 51 -1.92 -18.11 3.61
N ILE A 52 -1.61 -17.73 4.85
CA ILE A 52 -1.24 -16.35 5.20
C ILE A 52 0.08 -16.35 5.97
N THR A 53 1.01 -15.51 5.52
CA THR A 53 2.30 -15.29 6.18
C THR A 53 2.51 -13.81 6.42
N ARG A 54 2.87 -13.46 7.66
CA ARG A 54 3.42 -12.16 7.99
C ARG A 54 4.91 -12.14 7.68
N ILE A 55 5.38 -11.17 6.91
CA ILE A 55 6.80 -10.95 6.69
C ILE A 55 7.22 -9.74 7.53
N MET A 56 7.98 -9.98 8.59
CA MET A 56 8.30 -9.00 9.61
C MET A 56 9.77 -8.59 9.54
N CYS A 57 10.04 -7.31 9.26
CA CYS A 57 11.39 -6.74 9.24
C CYS A 57 11.80 -6.24 10.62
N CYS A 58 12.93 -6.72 11.13
CA CYS A 58 13.42 -6.37 12.46
C CYS A 58 14.94 -6.22 12.48
N THR A 59 15.45 -5.32 13.32
CA THR A 59 16.86 -5.42 13.75
C THR A 59 17.04 -6.63 14.68
N GLU A 60 18.29 -7.03 14.91
CA GLU A 60 18.59 -8.14 15.80
C GLU A 60 18.15 -7.83 17.25
N GLU A 61 18.30 -6.59 17.70
CA GLU A 61 17.91 -6.13 19.03
C GLU A 61 16.39 -6.05 19.20
N GLU A 62 15.67 -5.67 18.15
CA GLU A 62 14.21 -5.69 18.13
C GLU A 62 13.69 -7.12 18.19
N ARG A 63 14.24 -8.01 17.36
CA ARG A 63 13.87 -9.42 17.32
C ARG A 63 14.04 -10.10 18.68
N LYS A 64 15.13 -9.82 19.40
CA LYS A 64 15.39 -10.38 20.74
C LYS A 64 14.40 -9.91 21.81
N ARG A 65 13.77 -8.75 21.63
CA ARG A 65 12.83 -8.15 22.59
C ARG A 65 11.37 -8.29 22.19
N TYR A 66 11.10 -8.83 20.99
CA TYR A 66 9.76 -8.89 20.45
C TYR A 66 8.90 -9.93 21.19
N ASN A 67 7.61 -9.65 21.29
CA ASN A 67 6.67 -10.48 22.04
C ASN A 67 6.40 -11.82 21.31
N GLU A 68 6.81 -12.94 21.91
CA GLU A 68 6.59 -14.28 21.35
C GLU A 68 5.11 -14.63 21.16
N GLN A 69 4.22 -14.10 22.00
CA GLN A 69 2.78 -14.32 21.85
C GLN A 69 2.27 -13.76 20.52
N LEU A 70 2.75 -12.59 20.10
CA LEU A 70 2.41 -11.99 18.81
C LEU A 70 3.06 -12.72 17.63
N LEU A 71 4.11 -13.50 17.84
CA LEU A 71 4.64 -14.40 16.80
C LEU A 71 3.72 -15.60 16.56
N SER A 72 2.92 -16.00 17.56
CA SER A 72 2.09 -17.21 17.49
C SER A 72 0.74 -17.03 16.78
N ILE A 73 0.27 -15.78 16.60
CA ILE A 73 -1.07 -15.53 16.04
C ILE A 73 -1.17 -15.80 14.53
N VAL A 74 -0.03 -15.86 13.83
CA VAL A 74 0.07 -16.11 12.39
C VAL A 74 1.46 -16.61 12.03
N ASN A 75 1.57 -17.44 10.99
CA ASN A 75 2.86 -17.82 10.44
C ASN A 75 3.70 -16.56 10.12
N THR A 76 4.92 -16.48 10.64
CA THR A 76 5.74 -15.28 10.55
C THR A 76 7.14 -15.62 10.03
N HIS A 77 7.52 -15.00 8.90
CA HIS A 77 8.90 -14.95 8.42
C HIS A 77 9.57 -13.69 8.97
N VAL A 78 10.68 -13.84 9.70
CA VAL A 78 11.42 -12.70 10.25
C VAL A 78 12.61 -12.38 9.37
N ALA A 79 12.51 -11.28 8.64
CA ALA A 79 13.57 -10.75 7.77
C ALA A 79 14.43 -9.72 8.54
N PRO A 80 15.70 -9.51 8.13
CA PRO A 80 16.47 -8.39 8.65
C PRO A 80 15.81 -7.06 8.29
N SER A 81 16.09 -6.02 9.06
CA SER A 81 15.69 -4.66 8.70
C SER A 81 16.51 -4.17 7.51
N PHE A 82 15.81 -3.70 6.47
CA PHE A 82 16.40 -3.04 5.30
C PHE A 82 16.23 -1.52 5.36
N ALA A 83 15.62 -0.99 6.42
CA ALA A 83 15.33 0.43 6.57
C ALA A 83 16.56 1.34 6.47
N LYS A 84 17.76 0.80 6.65
CA LYS A 84 19.02 1.50 6.41
C LYS A 84 19.77 0.85 5.26
N ASN A 85 20.08 1.64 4.23
CA ASN A 85 20.96 1.20 3.15
C ASN A 85 22.42 1.16 3.66
N GLU A 86 23.07 0.01 3.58
CA GLU A 86 24.44 -0.15 4.08
C GLU A 86 25.48 0.61 3.25
N LYS A 87 25.25 0.78 1.95
CA LYS A 87 26.20 1.41 1.02
C LYS A 87 26.15 2.94 1.13
N THR A 88 24.96 3.51 1.17
CA THR A 88 24.76 4.97 1.14
C THR A 88 24.50 5.55 2.52
N GLY A 89 24.17 4.72 3.51
CA GLY A 89 23.77 5.15 4.84
C GLY A 89 22.37 5.77 4.90
N ASP A 90 21.63 5.79 3.77
CA ASP A 90 20.28 6.35 3.72
C ASP A 90 19.33 5.56 4.64
N HIS A 91 18.57 6.28 5.46
CA HIS A 91 17.53 5.67 6.29
C HIS A 91 16.16 5.94 5.67
N TYR A 92 15.55 4.89 5.15
CA TYR A 92 14.27 4.91 4.45
C TYR A 92 13.50 3.63 4.75
N ALA A 93 12.49 3.74 5.61
CA ALA A 93 11.72 2.59 6.11
C ALA A 93 11.06 1.77 4.99
N ALA A 94 10.71 2.40 3.86
CA ALA A 94 10.04 1.68 2.77
C ALA A 94 10.96 0.68 2.04
N TYR A 95 12.29 0.71 2.25
CA TYR A 95 13.19 -0.37 1.81
C TYR A 95 12.81 -1.73 2.41
N ASN A 96 12.17 -1.76 3.58
CA ASN A 96 11.71 -2.99 4.20
C ASN A 96 10.76 -3.76 3.28
N LYS A 97 9.87 -3.10 2.53
CA LYS A 97 8.89 -3.79 1.69
C LYS A 97 9.56 -4.67 0.60
N PRO A 98 10.38 -4.14 -0.32
CA PRO A 98 11.08 -4.96 -1.30
C PRO A 98 12.08 -5.94 -0.66
N GLY A 99 12.82 -5.50 0.36
CA GLY A 99 13.82 -6.34 1.02
C GLY A 99 13.22 -7.56 1.71
N ALA A 100 12.10 -7.38 2.41
CA ALA A 100 11.36 -8.45 3.07
C ALA A 100 10.81 -9.48 2.07
N VAL A 101 10.18 -9.04 0.97
CA VAL A 101 9.65 -9.96 -0.05
C VAL A 101 10.80 -10.76 -0.68
N TYR A 102 11.92 -10.11 -0.99
CA TYR A 102 13.10 -10.77 -1.51
C TYR A 102 13.69 -11.79 -0.52
N ASP A 103 13.88 -11.41 0.75
CA ASP A 103 14.43 -12.30 1.78
C ASP A 103 13.51 -13.50 2.03
N TRP A 104 12.19 -13.28 2.09
CA TRP A 104 11.21 -14.35 2.25
C TRP A 104 11.29 -15.36 1.10
N LEU A 105 11.20 -14.91 -0.16
CA LEU A 105 11.21 -15.80 -1.33
C LEU A 105 12.58 -16.46 -1.59
N LYS A 106 13.65 -15.93 -0.99
CA LYS A 106 14.97 -16.55 -1.02
C LYS A 106 15.07 -17.75 -0.07
N HIS A 107 14.36 -17.71 1.06
CA HIS A 107 14.43 -18.75 2.10
C HIS A 107 13.24 -19.71 2.09
N VAL A 108 12.11 -19.27 1.55
CA VAL A 108 10.85 -20.00 1.52
C VAL A 108 10.42 -20.16 0.07
N ASP A 109 10.00 -21.37 -0.29
CA ASP A 109 9.31 -21.65 -1.54
C ASP A 109 7.83 -21.92 -1.26
N PRO A 110 6.94 -20.91 -1.37
CA PRO A 110 5.51 -21.11 -1.12
C PRO A 110 4.95 -22.18 -2.06
N PRO A 111 4.23 -23.21 -1.56
CA PRO A 111 3.70 -24.27 -2.42
C PRO A 111 2.59 -23.77 -3.36
N GLU A 112 1.91 -22.67 -3.01
CA GLU A 112 0.86 -22.05 -3.80
C GLU A 112 1.40 -21.33 -5.05
N ASP A 113 0.66 -21.40 -6.15
CA ASP A 113 1.02 -20.83 -7.46
C ASP A 113 0.79 -19.31 -7.48
N TRP A 114 -0.14 -18.79 -6.70
CA TRP A 114 -0.51 -17.38 -6.71
C TRP A 114 -0.13 -16.70 -5.42
N LEU A 115 0.52 -15.54 -5.51
CA LEU A 115 0.88 -14.72 -4.37
C LEU A 115 0.06 -13.44 -4.37
N LEU A 116 -0.48 -13.08 -3.20
CA LEU A 116 -1.06 -11.79 -2.92
C LEU A 116 -0.18 -11.06 -1.90
N VAL A 117 0.53 -10.04 -2.34
CA VAL A 117 1.35 -9.20 -1.46
C VAL A 117 0.58 -7.93 -1.06
N LEU A 118 0.46 -7.69 0.25
CA LEU A 118 -0.33 -6.61 0.85
C LEU A 118 0.49 -5.73 1.80
N ASP A 119 0.04 -4.50 2.00
CA ASP A 119 0.51 -3.65 3.11
C ASP A 119 -0.18 -4.03 4.43
N SER A 120 0.46 -3.68 5.56
CA SER A 120 -0.08 -3.94 6.90
C SER A 120 -1.32 -3.10 7.24
N ASP A 121 -1.48 -1.93 6.62
CA ASP A 121 -2.63 -1.05 6.81
C ASP A 121 -3.81 -1.40 5.90
N MET A 122 -3.96 -2.69 5.60
CA MET A 122 -5.05 -3.24 4.80
C MET A 122 -5.80 -4.34 5.55
N TYR A 123 -7.05 -4.60 5.16
CA TYR A 123 -7.78 -5.78 5.62
C TYR A 123 -8.64 -6.39 4.51
N LEU A 124 -8.84 -7.71 4.60
CA LEU A 124 -9.55 -8.51 3.61
C LEU A 124 -11.06 -8.48 3.88
N ARG A 125 -11.85 -8.09 2.87
CA ARG A 125 -13.32 -8.15 2.91
C ARG A 125 -13.86 -9.41 2.22
N ARG A 126 -13.20 -9.83 1.15
CA ARG A 126 -13.67 -10.89 0.25
C ARG A 126 -12.52 -11.79 -0.21
N PRO A 127 -12.83 -12.99 -0.73
CA PRO A 127 -11.79 -13.91 -1.16
C PRO A 127 -11.13 -13.49 -2.48
N PHE A 128 -9.84 -13.80 -2.55
CA PHE A 128 -9.02 -13.68 -3.75
C PHE A 128 -8.93 -15.05 -4.43
N TYR A 129 -9.54 -15.14 -5.61
CA TYR A 129 -9.55 -16.34 -6.42
C TYR A 129 -8.93 -16.01 -7.79
N PRO A 130 -7.91 -16.75 -8.27
CA PRO A 130 -7.25 -16.48 -9.54
C PRO A 130 -8.21 -16.34 -10.73
N GLN A 131 -9.29 -17.14 -10.75
CA GLN A 131 -10.31 -17.11 -11.79
C GLN A 131 -11.07 -15.78 -11.87
N PHE A 132 -11.22 -15.04 -10.77
CA PHE A 132 -11.91 -13.73 -10.79
C PHE A 132 -11.08 -12.64 -11.45
N PHE A 133 -9.78 -12.87 -11.62
CA PHE A 133 -8.84 -11.90 -12.15
C PHE A 133 -8.38 -12.23 -13.57
N ASN A 134 -8.85 -13.36 -14.15
CA ASN A 134 -8.26 -13.95 -15.36
C ASN A 134 -6.73 -13.96 -15.25
N ALA A 135 -6.26 -14.43 -14.09
CA ALA A 135 -4.86 -14.34 -13.70
C ALA A 135 -4.03 -15.27 -14.60
N THR A 136 -2.95 -14.75 -15.16
CA THR A 136 -2.04 -15.48 -16.06
C THR A 136 -0.60 -15.11 -15.74
N ARG A 137 0.35 -16.03 -15.97
CA ARG A 137 1.78 -15.73 -15.84
C ARG A 137 2.19 -14.53 -16.71
N GLY A 138 3.18 -13.77 -16.23
CA GLY A 138 3.61 -12.52 -16.83
C GLY A 138 2.66 -11.34 -16.58
N TRP A 139 1.55 -11.55 -15.87
CA TRP A 139 0.58 -10.53 -15.53
C TRP A 139 0.34 -10.44 -14.02
N CYS A 140 0.30 -9.21 -13.51
CA CYS A 140 -0.06 -8.89 -12.14
C CYS A 140 -1.34 -8.04 -12.11
N VAL A 141 -2.21 -8.29 -11.13
CA VAL A 141 -3.32 -7.39 -10.80
C VAL A 141 -2.91 -6.52 -9.62
N SER A 142 -3.15 -5.21 -9.76
CA SER A 142 -2.76 -4.19 -8.79
C SER A 142 -3.69 -2.97 -8.87
N ALA A 143 -3.61 -2.06 -7.90
CA ALA A 143 -4.40 -0.83 -7.92
C ALA A 143 -3.74 0.25 -8.81
N ASP A 144 -4.53 1.22 -9.26
CA ASP A 144 -4.05 2.32 -10.09
C ASP A 144 -3.42 3.46 -9.26
N TYR A 145 -2.21 3.85 -9.62
CA TYR A 145 -1.42 4.86 -8.92
C TYR A 145 -0.96 5.93 -9.91
N THR A 146 -1.94 6.63 -10.51
CA THR A 146 -1.74 7.54 -11.64
C THR A 146 -0.83 8.74 -11.35
N TYR A 147 -0.53 9.02 -10.08
CA TYR A 147 0.41 10.06 -9.68
C TYR A 147 1.88 9.67 -9.92
N MET A 148 2.17 8.40 -10.23
CA MET A 148 3.50 7.93 -10.63
C MET A 148 3.86 8.38 -12.05
N VAL A 149 4.12 9.67 -12.25
CA VAL A 149 4.39 10.27 -13.58
C VAL A 149 5.76 9.91 -14.16
N GLY A 150 6.65 9.30 -13.37
CA GLY A 150 8.01 8.92 -13.72
C GLY A 150 8.13 7.76 -14.70
N VAL A 151 7.02 7.07 -15.01
CA VAL A 151 7.03 5.86 -15.85
C VAL A 151 7.20 6.12 -17.34
N ASN A 152 6.99 7.36 -17.80
CA ASN A 152 7.07 7.75 -19.22
C ASN A 152 7.87 9.05 -19.43
N ASN A 153 8.78 9.39 -18.51
CA ASN A 153 9.64 10.56 -18.59
C ASN A 153 11.12 10.19 -18.45
N GLU A 154 11.98 11.20 -18.24
CA GLU A 154 13.42 11.03 -18.09
C GLU A 154 13.82 9.97 -17.05
N LEU A 155 13.03 9.81 -15.97
CA LEU A 155 13.31 8.84 -14.91
C LEU A 155 13.31 7.42 -15.50
N ALA A 156 12.23 7.03 -16.17
CA ALA A 156 12.16 5.73 -16.81
C ALA A 156 13.27 5.51 -17.84
N THR A 157 13.61 6.52 -18.65
CA THR A 157 14.70 6.39 -19.64
C THR A 157 16.08 6.27 -19.01
N ARG A 158 16.30 6.76 -17.79
CA ARG A 158 17.58 6.60 -17.08
C ARG A 158 17.72 5.26 -16.40
N HIS A 159 16.63 4.77 -15.79
CA HIS A 159 16.66 3.55 -14.97
C HIS A 159 16.42 2.28 -15.79
N ILE A 160 15.61 2.34 -16.85
CA ILE A 160 15.28 1.19 -17.71
C ILE A 160 15.32 1.55 -19.22
N PRO A 161 16.44 2.11 -19.74
CA PRO A 161 16.56 2.51 -21.15
C PRO A 161 16.33 1.36 -22.13
N GLU A 162 16.64 0.13 -21.73
CA GLU A 162 16.53 -1.08 -22.53
C GLU A 162 15.09 -1.59 -22.71
N ILE A 163 14.15 -1.10 -21.90
CA ILE A 163 12.75 -1.54 -21.96
C ILE A 163 12.00 -0.65 -22.93
N GLU A 164 11.62 -1.21 -24.09
CA GLU A 164 10.89 -0.48 -25.12
C GLU A 164 9.59 0.17 -24.58
N PRO A 165 9.27 1.40 -25.00
CA PRO A 165 8.01 2.05 -24.66
C PRO A 165 6.79 1.20 -25.05
N ARG A 166 5.79 1.16 -24.19
CA ARG A 166 4.54 0.43 -24.43
C ARG A 166 3.60 1.24 -25.32
N HIS A 167 3.02 0.56 -26.30
CA HIS A 167 2.08 1.14 -27.27
C HIS A 167 0.62 0.86 -26.86
N ASP A 168 0.34 0.91 -25.55
CA ASP A 168 -0.97 0.69 -24.96
C ASP A 168 -1.20 1.63 -23.77
N THR A 169 -2.43 1.67 -23.26
CA THR A 169 -2.82 2.46 -22.09
C THR A 169 -3.39 1.60 -20.96
N LEU A 170 -2.97 0.32 -20.87
CA LEU A 170 -3.59 -0.65 -19.97
C LEU A 170 -3.36 -0.36 -18.49
N ALA A 171 -2.16 0.12 -18.13
CA ALA A 171 -1.78 0.42 -16.74
C ALA A 171 -0.91 1.70 -16.66
N GLY A 172 -1.33 2.73 -17.39
CA GLY A 172 -0.64 4.02 -17.42
C GLY A 172 -0.75 4.72 -18.78
N PRO A 173 -0.02 5.83 -18.98
CA PRO A 173 -0.03 6.60 -20.22
C PRO A 173 0.66 5.87 -21.37
N TYR A 174 0.29 6.23 -22.60
CA TYR A 174 0.96 5.75 -23.82
C TYR A 174 2.46 6.12 -23.78
N GLY A 175 3.33 5.21 -24.24
CA GLY A 175 4.79 5.41 -24.27
C GLY A 175 5.49 5.19 -22.93
N ARG A 176 4.78 4.68 -21.91
CA ARG A 176 5.36 4.28 -20.63
C ARG A 176 6.34 3.10 -20.78
N ARG A 177 7.38 3.06 -19.94
CA ARG A 177 8.30 1.92 -19.81
C ARG A 177 8.09 1.13 -18.51
N GLY A 178 7.39 1.72 -17.53
CA GLY A 178 6.85 1.05 -16.34
C GLY A 178 5.33 1.22 -16.24
N ASP A 179 4.69 0.53 -15.29
CA ASP A 179 3.26 0.65 -15.00
C ASP A 179 3.01 1.60 -13.81
N GLN A 180 1.89 2.33 -13.83
CA GLN A 180 1.45 3.23 -12.74
C GLN A 180 0.62 2.46 -11.71
N VAL A 181 1.26 1.60 -10.93
CA VAL A 181 0.59 0.62 -10.07
C VAL A 181 1.14 0.59 -8.64
N GLY A 182 0.32 0.13 -7.70
CA GLY A 182 0.70 0.03 -6.30
C GLY A 182 -0.39 -0.57 -5.40
N GLY A 183 -0.17 -0.48 -4.09
CA GLY A 183 -1.09 -0.99 -3.08
C GLY A 183 -0.95 -2.50 -2.87
N PHE A 184 -1.53 -3.31 -3.76
CA PHE A 184 -1.47 -4.77 -3.70
C PHE A 184 -0.86 -5.37 -4.96
N PHE A 185 -0.28 -6.56 -4.85
CA PHE A 185 0.28 -7.29 -5.99
C PHE A 185 -0.23 -8.72 -6.01
N PHE A 186 -1.09 -9.04 -6.98
CA PHE A 186 -1.60 -10.39 -7.18
C PHE A 186 -1.06 -10.99 -8.48
N MET A 187 -0.09 -11.89 -8.37
CA MET A 187 0.61 -12.49 -9.51
C MET A 187 1.05 -13.92 -9.22
N HIS A 188 1.53 -14.61 -10.24
CA HIS A 188 2.07 -15.95 -10.07
C HIS A 188 3.37 -15.92 -9.24
N ARG A 189 3.60 -16.91 -8.36
CA ARG A 189 4.79 -17.05 -7.51
C ARG A 189 6.09 -16.89 -8.28
N ASP A 190 6.24 -17.63 -9.38
CA ASP A 190 7.43 -17.57 -10.22
C ASP A 190 7.66 -16.19 -10.87
N ASP A 191 6.61 -15.38 -11.06
CA ASP A 191 6.75 -13.99 -11.51
C ASP A 191 7.28 -13.12 -10.38
N MET A 192 6.70 -13.23 -9.18
CA MET A 192 7.19 -12.51 -8.00
C MET A 192 8.64 -12.88 -7.65
N LYS A 193 9.04 -14.15 -7.82
CA LYS A 193 10.44 -14.57 -7.63
C LYS A 193 11.41 -13.86 -8.58
N ARG A 194 10.99 -13.53 -9.81
CA ARG A 194 11.79 -12.73 -10.75
C ARG A 194 11.78 -11.25 -10.39
N VAL A 195 10.64 -10.72 -9.94
CA VAL A 195 10.46 -9.30 -9.59
C VAL A 195 11.18 -8.92 -8.30
N ALA A 196 11.08 -9.74 -7.26
CA ALA A 196 11.56 -9.43 -5.90
C ALA A 196 13.02 -8.94 -5.82
N PRO A 197 14.03 -9.60 -6.43
CA PRO A 197 15.41 -9.09 -6.39
C PRO A 197 15.58 -7.76 -7.12
N LEU A 198 14.84 -7.55 -8.21
CA LEU A 198 14.90 -6.31 -9.00
C LEU A 198 14.20 -5.15 -8.31
N TRP A 199 13.12 -5.44 -7.57
CA TRP A 199 12.37 -4.44 -6.83
C TRP A 199 13.27 -3.71 -5.83
N LEU A 200 14.05 -4.43 -5.01
CA LEU A 200 14.98 -3.80 -4.08
C LEU A 200 16.06 -2.99 -4.82
N SER A 201 16.69 -3.58 -5.83
CA SER A 201 17.75 -2.92 -6.61
C SER A 201 17.30 -1.58 -7.20
N TYR A 202 16.20 -1.58 -7.95
CA TYR A 202 15.69 -0.35 -8.57
C TYR A 202 15.14 0.63 -7.54
N THR A 203 14.72 0.17 -6.36
CA THR A 203 14.35 1.08 -5.26
C THR A 203 15.57 1.88 -4.81
N GLU A 204 16.71 1.22 -4.60
CA GLU A 204 17.97 1.89 -4.25
C GLU A 204 18.41 2.85 -5.38
N ASP A 205 18.35 2.39 -6.63
CA ASP A 205 18.78 3.18 -7.79
C ASP A 205 17.96 4.48 -7.96
N VAL A 206 16.62 4.38 -7.88
CA VAL A 206 15.73 5.55 -7.96
C VAL A 206 15.91 6.48 -6.76
N ARG A 207 16.12 5.92 -5.56
CA ARG A 207 16.27 6.68 -4.32
C ARG A 207 17.56 7.51 -4.30
N GLU A 208 18.61 7.05 -4.97
CA GLU A 208 19.89 7.75 -5.09
C GLU A 208 20.00 8.65 -6.34
N ASP A 209 19.03 8.60 -7.26
CA ASP A 209 19.01 9.49 -8.43
C ASP A 209 18.79 10.95 -7.99
N PRO A 210 19.76 11.86 -8.24
CA PRO A 210 19.71 13.26 -7.79
C PRO A 210 18.60 14.08 -8.48
N GLU A 211 18.04 13.58 -9.58
CA GLU A 211 16.99 14.22 -10.35
C GLU A 211 15.60 13.59 -10.09
N SER A 212 15.53 12.54 -9.29
CA SER A 212 14.27 11.82 -9.01
C SER A 212 13.21 12.70 -8.35
N TRP A 213 13.60 13.68 -7.52
CA TRP A 213 12.69 14.60 -6.84
C TRP A 213 11.75 15.37 -7.78
N ARG A 214 12.20 15.70 -9.00
CA ARG A 214 11.36 16.44 -9.97
C ARG A 214 10.59 15.54 -10.93
N LEU A 215 10.90 14.25 -10.97
CA LEU A 215 10.41 13.34 -12.02
C LEU A 215 9.40 12.30 -11.54
N THR A 216 9.38 12.04 -10.24
CA THR A 216 8.56 10.97 -9.64
C THR A 216 7.09 11.36 -9.44
N GLY A 217 6.75 12.64 -9.45
CA GLY A 217 5.39 13.10 -9.09
C GLY A 217 5.10 13.02 -7.59
N ASP A 218 6.13 12.76 -6.77
CA ASP A 218 6.03 12.82 -5.32
C ASP A 218 5.74 14.27 -4.88
N GLN A 219 4.64 14.45 -4.15
CA GLN A 219 4.24 15.76 -3.65
C GLN A 219 4.92 16.14 -2.33
N TYR A 220 5.60 15.19 -1.70
CA TYR A 220 6.24 15.34 -0.40
C TYR A 220 7.75 15.56 -0.48
N VAL A 221 8.34 15.43 -1.67
CA VAL A 221 9.78 15.62 -1.87
C VAL A 221 10.13 17.10 -2.05
N GLU A 222 11.12 17.57 -1.32
CA GLU A 222 11.68 18.90 -1.51
C GLU A 222 12.67 18.91 -2.69
N LYS A 223 13.01 20.11 -3.18
CA LYS A 223 13.98 20.27 -4.26
C LYS A 223 15.34 19.66 -3.88
N GLY A 224 15.81 18.68 -4.66
CA GLY A 224 17.06 17.95 -4.39
C GLY A 224 16.94 16.89 -3.29
N GLY A 225 15.73 16.66 -2.75
CA GLY A 225 15.48 15.61 -1.77
C GLY A 225 15.35 14.22 -2.40
N LYS A 226 15.20 13.20 -1.56
CA LYS A 226 14.96 11.82 -2.00
C LYS A 226 13.45 11.49 -1.94
N PRO A 227 12.82 11.01 -3.02
CA PRO A 227 11.38 10.74 -3.05
C PRO A 227 10.92 9.65 -2.07
N TRP A 228 9.81 9.88 -1.38
CA TRP A 228 9.15 8.93 -0.48
C TRP A 228 8.58 7.71 -1.21
N ILE A 229 8.25 7.84 -2.50
CA ILE A 229 7.65 6.78 -3.33
C ILE A 229 8.69 6.03 -4.18
N SER A 230 9.96 6.01 -3.75
CA SER A 230 11.04 5.38 -4.51
C SER A 230 10.85 3.86 -4.65
N GLU A 231 10.28 3.21 -3.64
CA GLU A 231 9.98 1.77 -3.66
C GLU A 231 8.88 1.41 -4.65
N MET A 232 7.96 2.33 -4.92
CA MET A 232 6.93 2.16 -5.93
C MET A 232 7.54 2.10 -7.34
N TYR A 233 8.48 3.00 -7.63
CA TYR A 233 9.22 2.97 -8.88
C TYR A 233 10.15 1.77 -8.98
N GLY A 234 10.80 1.40 -7.87
CA GLY A 234 11.58 0.18 -7.79
C GLY A 234 10.76 -1.05 -8.21
N TYR A 235 9.52 -1.15 -7.73
CA TYR A 235 8.60 -2.21 -8.13
C TYR A 235 8.28 -2.13 -9.62
N ALA A 236 7.80 -0.98 -10.09
CA ALA A 236 7.34 -0.83 -11.47
C ALA A 236 8.45 -1.11 -12.50
N PHE A 237 9.67 -0.64 -12.24
CA PHE A 237 10.83 -0.87 -13.09
C PHE A 237 11.35 -2.31 -12.96
N GLY A 238 11.38 -2.87 -11.75
CA GLY A 238 11.74 -4.28 -11.53
C GLY A 238 10.77 -5.25 -12.23
N ALA A 239 9.47 -4.95 -12.20
CA ALA A 239 8.44 -5.72 -12.89
C ALA A 239 8.61 -5.65 -14.42
N ALA A 240 8.80 -4.44 -14.97
CA ALA A 240 9.06 -4.24 -16.39
C ALA A 240 10.32 -5.01 -16.84
N LYS A 241 11.41 -4.94 -16.07
CA LYS A 241 12.65 -5.66 -16.32
C LYS A 241 12.48 -7.19 -16.24
N ALA A 242 11.61 -7.67 -15.36
CA ALA A 242 11.23 -9.09 -15.26
C ALA A 242 10.23 -9.57 -16.32
N ASN A 243 9.81 -8.66 -17.23
CA ASN A 243 8.74 -8.86 -18.20
C ASN A 243 7.41 -9.30 -17.53
N VAL A 244 7.07 -8.63 -16.42
CA VAL A 244 5.79 -8.77 -15.70
C VAL A 244 5.04 -7.45 -15.81
N TRP A 245 3.85 -7.50 -16.39
CA TRP A 245 3.03 -6.31 -16.70
C TRP A 245 1.71 -6.33 -15.96
N HIS A 246 1.00 -5.20 -15.93
CA HIS A 246 -0.15 -5.06 -15.05
C HIS A 246 -1.49 -4.96 -15.78
N LYS A 247 -2.50 -5.62 -15.18
CA LYS A 247 -3.90 -5.27 -15.36
C LYS A 247 -4.31 -4.51 -14.11
N TRP A 248 -4.28 -3.18 -14.15
CA TRP A 248 -4.71 -2.40 -12.99
C TRP A 248 -6.23 -2.47 -12.82
N ASP A 249 -6.72 -2.30 -11.59
CA ASP A 249 -8.14 -2.20 -11.34
C ASP A 249 -8.42 -1.22 -10.18
N LYS A 250 -9.61 -0.60 -10.20
CA LYS A 250 -10.06 0.39 -9.21
C LYS A 250 -11.16 -0.14 -8.28
N LYS A 251 -11.52 -1.41 -8.42
CA LYS A 251 -12.64 -2.08 -7.75
C LYS A 251 -12.19 -3.00 -6.61
N THR A 252 -10.98 -3.53 -6.65
CA THR A 252 -10.47 -4.54 -5.72
C THR A 252 -10.02 -3.90 -4.42
N MET A 253 -9.21 -2.84 -4.50
CA MET A 253 -8.72 -2.10 -3.35
C MET A 253 -9.40 -0.74 -3.27
N MET A 254 -9.82 -0.33 -2.08
CA MET A 254 -10.49 0.95 -1.85
C MET A 254 -10.01 1.61 -0.55
N TYR A 255 -9.83 2.93 -0.57
CA TYR A 255 -9.66 3.71 0.65
C TYR A 255 -11.03 4.06 1.27
N PRO A 256 -11.17 4.10 2.60
CA PRO A 256 -12.41 4.54 3.26
C PRO A 256 -12.89 5.95 2.86
N THR A 257 -12.00 6.80 2.34
CA THR A 257 -12.33 8.14 1.83
C THR A 257 -12.92 8.13 0.42
N TYR A 258 -12.69 7.07 -0.35
CA TYR A 258 -12.97 7.06 -1.79
C TYR A 258 -14.38 6.55 -2.06
N ARG A 259 -15.02 7.11 -3.10
CA ARG A 259 -16.36 6.70 -3.49
C ARG A 259 -16.30 5.38 -4.28
N PRO A 260 -17.04 4.34 -3.88
CA PRO A 260 -17.07 3.07 -4.61
C PRO A 260 -17.92 3.19 -5.88
N THR A 261 -17.31 3.53 -7.01
CA THR A 261 -17.99 3.73 -8.29
C THR A 261 -17.81 2.59 -9.30
N GLU A 262 -16.83 1.71 -9.08
CA GLU A 262 -16.39 0.72 -10.08
C GLU A 262 -16.60 -0.74 -9.65
N GLY A 263 -17.20 -0.96 -8.48
CA GLY A 263 -17.43 -2.30 -7.96
C GLY A 263 -17.41 -2.36 -6.45
N ILE A 264 -17.60 -3.57 -5.94
CA ILE A 264 -17.57 -3.84 -4.50
C ILE A 264 -16.13 -4.16 -4.08
N PRO A 265 -15.54 -3.39 -3.14
CA PRO A 265 -14.17 -3.60 -2.68
C PRO A 265 -13.93 -4.97 -2.05
N LYS A 266 -12.86 -5.65 -2.47
CA LYS A 266 -12.40 -6.91 -1.86
C LYS A 266 -11.37 -6.67 -0.74
N LEU A 267 -10.68 -5.54 -0.80
CA LEU A 267 -9.59 -5.12 0.06
C LEU A 267 -9.81 -3.66 0.44
N MET A 268 -9.64 -3.32 1.71
CA MET A 268 -9.67 -1.93 2.16
C MET A 268 -8.28 -1.51 2.60
N HIS A 269 -7.86 -0.33 2.16
CA HIS A 269 -6.60 0.30 2.54
C HIS A 269 -6.90 1.49 3.45
N TYR A 270 -6.61 1.40 4.74
CA TYR A 270 -6.89 2.48 5.71
C TYR A 270 -5.65 3.36 5.96
N GLY A 271 -4.86 3.58 4.92
CA GLY A 271 -3.60 4.33 4.98
C GLY A 271 -3.74 5.86 5.08
N LEU A 272 -4.93 6.40 4.78
CA LEU A 272 -5.21 7.83 4.72
C LEU A 272 -6.18 8.27 5.81
N LEU A 273 -6.11 9.56 6.19
CA LEU A 273 -7.13 10.20 7.01
C LEU A 273 -8.51 10.05 6.36
N PHE A 274 -9.50 9.56 7.12
CA PHE A 274 -10.90 9.61 6.73
C PHE A 274 -11.80 10.15 7.83
N GLU A 275 -12.96 10.65 7.41
CA GLU A 275 -13.96 11.26 8.28
C GLU A 275 -15.31 10.58 8.06
N ILE A 276 -16.07 10.40 9.14
CA ILE A 276 -17.43 9.86 9.13
C ILE A 276 -18.34 10.92 9.74
N GLY A 277 -19.22 11.49 8.93
CA GLY A 277 -19.97 12.68 9.29
C GLY A 277 -19.04 13.85 9.68
N LYS A 278 -19.44 14.62 10.69
CA LYS A 278 -18.70 15.82 11.15
C LYS A 278 -17.86 15.61 12.42
N ASN A 279 -18.11 14.51 13.13
CA ASN A 279 -17.67 14.33 14.52
C ASN A 279 -16.68 13.19 14.70
N TYR A 280 -16.47 12.37 13.67
CA TYR A 280 -15.55 11.25 13.72
C TYR A 280 -14.50 11.38 12.63
N SER A 281 -13.26 11.12 13.00
CA SER A 281 -12.11 11.12 12.11
C SER A 281 -11.15 10.04 12.57
N PHE A 282 -10.52 9.37 11.62
CA PHE A 282 -9.51 8.37 11.91
C PHE A 282 -8.29 8.59 11.01
N ASP A 283 -7.12 8.49 11.63
CA ASP A 283 -5.84 8.39 10.94
C ASP A 283 -4.99 7.36 11.69
N LYS A 284 -4.47 6.37 10.96
CA LYS A 284 -3.62 5.34 11.56
C LYS A 284 -2.41 5.96 12.28
N HIS A 285 -1.86 7.06 11.78
CA HIS A 285 -0.67 7.71 12.33
C HIS A 285 -0.89 8.33 13.72
N TRP A 286 -2.13 8.36 14.24
CA TRP A 286 -2.40 8.76 15.62
C TRP A 286 -2.20 7.64 16.64
N HIS A 287 -1.96 6.41 16.18
CA HIS A 287 -1.97 5.19 17.00
C HIS A 287 -0.63 4.44 16.94
N TYR A 288 0.49 5.16 16.86
CA TYR A 288 1.85 4.58 16.91
C TYR A 288 2.18 3.95 18.26
N ASP A 289 1.60 4.50 19.34
CA ASP A 289 1.75 4.08 20.72
C ASP A 289 0.59 3.22 21.22
N PHE A 290 -0.24 2.70 20.31
CA PHE A 290 -1.35 1.82 20.66
C PHE A 290 -0.85 0.38 20.88
N ASP A 291 -0.90 -0.09 22.13
CA ASP A 291 -0.57 -1.48 22.49
C ASP A 291 -1.84 -2.32 22.56
N VAL A 292 -2.00 -3.23 21.59
CA VAL A 292 -3.13 -4.18 21.54
C VAL A 292 -2.99 -5.33 22.54
N THR A 293 -1.85 -5.45 23.22
CA THR A 293 -1.56 -6.59 24.12
C THR A 293 -1.99 -6.36 25.56
N VAL A 294 -2.24 -5.11 25.96
CA VAL A 294 -2.59 -4.78 27.33
C VAL A 294 -4.02 -5.18 27.65
N CYS A 295 -4.18 -6.05 28.63
CA CYS A 295 -5.46 -6.47 29.17
C CYS A 295 -6.14 -5.38 30.02
N PRO A 296 -7.47 -5.42 30.18
CA PRO A 296 -8.20 -4.46 31.01
C PRO A 296 -7.81 -4.57 32.50
N PRO A 297 -8.01 -3.50 33.31
CA PRO A 297 -8.85 -2.34 33.02
C PRO A 297 -8.19 -1.28 32.14
N TRP A 298 -8.92 -0.81 31.12
CA TRP A 298 -8.53 0.29 30.23
C TRP A 298 -9.17 1.62 30.63
N ASP A 299 -8.46 2.72 30.44
CA ASP A 299 -9.04 4.06 30.49
C ASP A 299 -9.59 4.46 29.12
N LEU A 300 -10.91 4.35 28.96
CA LEU A 300 -11.60 4.64 27.69
C LEU A 300 -12.28 6.01 27.66
N LYS A 301 -12.07 6.86 28.69
CA LYS A 301 -12.80 8.13 28.88
C LYS A 301 -12.49 9.18 27.83
N ASP A 302 -11.23 9.31 27.42
CA ASP A 302 -10.80 10.25 26.37
C ASP A 302 -10.55 9.50 25.06
N PRO A 303 -11.45 9.62 24.06
CA PRO A 303 -11.28 8.99 22.77
C PRO A 303 -9.96 9.35 22.07
N LYS A 304 -9.40 10.54 22.33
CA LYS A 304 -8.20 11.02 21.64
C LYS A 304 -6.89 10.52 22.24
N ARG A 305 -6.94 9.86 23.41
CA ARG A 305 -5.76 9.41 24.15
C ARG A 305 -5.73 7.90 24.39
N ARG A 306 -6.62 7.15 23.73
CA ARG A 306 -6.64 5.68 23.87
C ARG A 306 -5.37 5.10 23.27
N THR A 307 -4.53 4.54 24.11
CA THR A 307 -3.31 3.82 23.74
C THR A 307 -3.45 2.31 23.92
N HIS A 308 -4.61 1.82 24.38
CA HIS A 308 -4.84 0.42 24.72
C HIS A 308 -6.32 0.05 24.54
N GLY A 309 -6.60 -1.25 24.49
CA GLY A 309 -7.96 -1.80 24.46
C GLY A 309 -8.58 -1.73 23.07
N ILE A 310 -9.39 -0.69 22.81
CA ILE A 310 -10.08 -0.50 21.52
C ILE A 310 -9.96 0.94 21.01
N PHE A 311 -10.05 1.12 19.69
CA PHE A 311 -10.17 2.46 19.11
C PHE A 311 -11.50 3.12 19.46
N PRO A 312 -11.57 4.46 19.40
CA PRO A 312 -12.83 5.19 19.47
C PRO A 312 -13.88 4.61 18.52
N GLU A 313 -15.07 4.33 19.03
CA GLU A 313 -16.13 3.73 18.22
C GLU A 313 -16.64 4.73 17.19
N PRO A 314 -16.79 4.32 15.91
CA PRO A 314 -17.43 5.15 14.90
C PRO A 314 -18.93 5.31 15.20
N PRO A 315 -19.62 6.28 14.55
CA PRO A 315 -21.07 6.36 14.65
C PRO A 315 -21.74 5.06 14.14
N ARG A 316 -22.91 4.76 14.67
CA ARG A 316 -23.70 3.59 14.29
C ARG A 316 -24.20 3.72 12.83
N PRO A 317 -24.19 2.66 12.02
CA PRO A 317 -24.72 2.67 10.64
C PRO A 317 -26.14 3.22 10.52
N SER A 318 -27.00 2.93 11.50
CA SER A 318 -28.38 3.44 11.59
C SER A 318 -28.48 4.97 11.69
N SER A 319 -27.42 5.67 12.11
CA SER A 319 -27.38 7.13 12.20
C SER A 319 -27.01 7.83 10.88
N LEU A 320 -26.57 7.08 9.87
CA LEU A 320 -26.17 7.64 8.59
C LEU A 320 -27.37 8.11 7.77
N ARG A 321 -27.17 9.19 7.01
CA ARG A 321 -28.17 9.64 6.04
C ARG A 321 -28.07 8.85 4.73
N LYS A 322 -29.22 8.55 4.13
CA LYS A 322 -29.34 7.73 2.90
C LYS A 322 -29.67 8.56 1.64
N ASP A 323 -29.54 9.88 1.68
CA ASP A 323 -29.93 10.76 0.57
C ASP A 323 -29.01 10.68 -0.66
N ASP A 324 -27.74 10.37 -0.46
CA ASP A 324 -26.79 10.01 -1.50
C ASP A 324 -26.32 8.58 -1.27
N PHE A 325 -26.78 7.63 -2.10
CA PHE A 325 -26.46 6.21 -1.92
C PHE A 325 -24.95 5.93 -1.96
N ILE A 326 -24.20 6.56 -2.88
CA ILE A 326 -22.76 6.33 -3.00
C ILE A 326 -22.01 6.98 -1.83
N GLY A 327 -22.45 8.17 -1.40
CA GLY A 327 -21.95 8.81 -0.19
C GLY A 327 -22.21 7.98 1.07
N TYR A 328 -23.42 7.44 1.20
CA TYR A 328 -23.85 6.54 2.27
C TYR A 328 -23.02 5.26 2.29
N TYR A 329 -22.85 4.59 1.15
CA TYR A 329 -22.07 3.36 1.06
C TYR A 329 -20.59 3.59 1.37
N LYS A 330 -20.01 4.72 0.93
CA LYS A 330 -18.67 5.14 1.35
C LYS A 330 -18.57 5.27 2.88
N GLU A 331 -19.52 5.97 3.51
CA GLU A 331 -19.51 6.12 4.98
C GLU A 331 -19.71 4.79 5.70
N LEU A 332 -20.52 3.87 5.16
CA LEU A 332 -20.63 2.51 5.68
C LEU A 332 -19.30 1.74 5.61
N LEU A 333 -18.56 1.82 4.49
CA LEU A 333 -17.24 1.17 4.36
C LEU A 333 -16.22 1.74 5.37
N ALA A 334 -16.31 3.03 5.67
CA ALA A 334 -15.50 3.66 6.71
C ALA A 334 -15.88 3.17 8.12
N ILE A 335 -17.18 3.01 8.44
CA ILE A 335 -17.64 2.43 9.70
C ILE A 335 -17.18 0.96 9.80
N GLU A 336 -17.39 0.17 8.75
CA GLU A 336 -17.00 -1.26 8.70
C GLU A 336 -15.50 -1.44 8.99
N THR A 337 -14.66 -0.54 8.49
CA THR A 337 -13.21 -0.56 8.73
C THR A 337 -12.89 -0.50 10.22
N LEU A 338 -13.45 0.47 10.95
CA LEU A 338 -13.21 0.60 12.38
C LEU A 338 -13.88 -0.51 13.19
N ALA A 339 -15.10 -0.88 12.82
CA ALA A 339 -15.82 -1.95 13.48
C ALA A 339 -15.08 -3.30 13.36
N THR A 340 -14.47 -3.55 12.19
CA THR A 340 -13.63 -4.74 11.96
C THR A 340 -12.37 -4.73 12.81
N LEU A 341 -11.65 -3.61 12.89
CA LEU A 341 -10.45 -3.47 13.72
C LEU A 341 -10.77 -3.65 15.21
N ASN A 342 -11.81 -2.99 15.72
CA ASN A 342 -12.22 -3.16 17.11
C ASN A 342 -12.70 -4.59 17.41
N ALA A 343 -13.42 -5.24 16.50
CA ALA A 343 -13.81 -6.64 16.65
C ALA A 343 -12.60 -7.58 16.68
N ALA A 344 -11.57 -7.28 15.89
CA ALA A 344 -10.29 -8.01 15.90
C ALA A 344 -9.58 -7.87 17.25
N PHE A 345 -9.53 -6.65 17.81
CA PHE A 345 -8.95 -6.42 19.13
C PHE A 345 -9.72 -7.19 20.19
N CYS A 346 -11.05 -7.19 20.15
CA CYS A 346 -11.85 -7.98 21.08
C CYS A 346 -11.61 -9.49 20.95
N ASP A 347 -11.55 -10.07 19.75
CA ASP A 347 -11.22 -11.50 19.58
C ASP A 347 -9.82 -11.82 20.14
N TYR A 348 -8.86 -10.92 19.95
CA TYR A 348 -7.53 -11.04 20.54
C TYR A 348 -7.59 -11.04 22.08
N HIS A 349 -8.19 -10.03 22.70
CA HIS A 349 -8.25 -9.94 24.17
C HIS A 349 -9.07 -11.08 24.80
N ILE A 350 -10.18 -11.49 24.19
CA ILE A 350 -10.98 -12.65 24.65
C ILE A 350 -10.13 -13.93 24.68
N SER A 351 -9.19 -14.08 23.74
CA SER A 351 -8.38 -15.30 23.62
C SER A 351 -7.13 -15.28 24.51
N HIS A 352 -6.75 -14.12 25.06
CA HIS A 352 -5.44 -13.96 25.72
C HIS A 352 -5.47 -13.26 27.08
N CYS A 353 -6.57 -12.58 27.42
CA CYS A 353 -6.71 -11.88 28.69
C CYS A 353 -7.56 -12.68 29.68
N PRO A 354 -7.32 -12.51 30.99
CA PRO A 354 -8.22 -13.00 32.02
C PRO A 354 -9.64 -12.44 31.84
N PRO A 355 -10.69 -13.21 32.16
CA PRO A 355 -12.05 -12.70 32.22
C PRO A 355 -12.16 -11.47 33.12
N SER A 356 -12.86 -10.43 32.65
CA SER A 356 -13.19 -9.25 33.44
C SER A 356 -14.50 -8.64 32.97
N GLU A 357 -15.21 -7.96 33.88
CA GLU A 357 -16.48 -7.30 33.57
C GLU A 357 -16.32 -6.24 32.47
N GLN A 358 -15.23 -5.47 32.50
CA GLN A 358 -14.96 -4.45 31.48
C GLN A 358 -14.74 -5.08 30.10
N LEU A 359 -13.98 -6.18 30.01
CA LEU A 359 -13.75 -6.89 28.75
C LEU A 359 -15.09 -7.37 28.15
N VAL A 360 -15.92 -8.00 28.97
CA VAL A 360 -17.23 -8.53 28.55
C VAL A 360 -18.14 -7.39 28.07
N SER A 361 -18.24 -6.32 28.85
CA SER A 361 -19.08 -5.15 28.54
C SER A 361 -18.65 -4.45 27.24
N VAL A 362 -17.36 -4.13 27.12
CA VAL A 362 -16.83 -3.42 25.94
C VAL A 362 -16.96 -4.28 24.68
N CYS A 363 -16.58 -5.55 24.74
CA CYS A 363 -16.63 -6.40 23.55
C CYS A 363 -18.05 -6.76 23.11
N LYS A 364 -19.03 -6.73 24.02
CA LYS A 364 -20.44 -6.86 23.65
C LYS A 364 -20.91 -5.69 22.76
N GLU A 365 -20.57 -4.45 23.12
CA GLU A 365 -20.91 -3.28 22.31
C GLU A 365 -20.16 -3.26 20.97
N VAL A 366 -18.88 -3.63 20.98
CA VAL A 366 -18.07 -3.75 19.75
C VAL A 366 -18.69 -4.76 18.79
N PHE A 367 -19.09 -5.95 19.26
CA PHE A 367 -19.71 -6.95 18.40
C PHE A 367 -21.11 -6.53 17.93
N SER A 368 -21.89 -5.81 18.76
CA SER A 368 -23.15 -5.21 18.34
C SER A 368 -22.95 -4.26 17.15
N LEU A 369 -22.00 -3.34 17.24
CA LEU A 369 -21.68 -2.40 16.16
C LEU A 369 -21.13 -3.11 14.91
N TYR A 370 -20.27 -4.10 15.10
CA TYR A 370 -19.71 -4.89 13.99
C TYR A 370 -20.79 -5.65 13.22
N ASN A 371 -21.74 -6.26 13.90
CA ASN A 371 -22.86 -6.95 13.26
C ASN A 371 -23.79 -5.97 12.54
N GLU A 372 -24.16 -4.87 13.18
CA GLU A 372 -24.97 -3.82 12.54
C GLU A 372 -24.30 -3.28 11.27
N ALA A 373 -22.98 -3.01 11.32
CA ALA A 373 -22.24 -2.54 10.15
C ALA A 373 -22.27 -3.56 9.00
N ARG A 374 -22.12 -4.85 9.31
CA ARG A 374 -22.18 -5.92 8.30
C ARG A 374 -23.57 -6.08 7.69
N GLU A 375 -24.63 -5.99 8.47
CA GLU A 375 -26.00 -6.06 7.96
C GLU A 375 -26.28 -4.91 6.99
N PHE A 376 -25.92 -3.68 7.37
CA PHE A 376 -26.09 -2.50 6.54
C PHE A 376 -25.22 -2.55 5.27
N ILE A 377 -23.97 -3.02 5.39
CA ILE A 377 -23.09 -3.24 4.24
C ILE A 377 -23.68 -4.30 3.31
N GLN A 378 -24.21 -5.40 3.84
CA GLN A 378 -24.82 -6.45 3.04
C GLN A 378 -26.05 -5.94 2.28
N GLU A 379 -26.90 -5.13 2.92
CA GLU A 379 -28.04 -4.48 2.27
C GLU A 379 -27.58 -3.52 1.15
N ALA A 380 -26.62 -2.64 1.47
CA ALA A 380 -26.08 -1.68 0.50
C ALA A 380 -25.43 -2.39 -0.69
N GLU A 381 -24.61 -3.42 -0.43
CA GLU A 381 -23.95 -4.21 -1.47
C GLU A 381 -24.93 -5.04 -2.27
N ALA A 382 -26.01 -5.57 -1.68
CA ALA A 382 -27.04 -6.26 -2.45
C ALA A 382 -27.76 -5.30 -3.42
N SER A 383 -28.05 -4.07 -2.97
CA SER A 383 -28.61 -3.04 -3.83
C SER A 383 -27.64 -2.60 -4.93
N TYR A 384 -26.33 -2.54 -4.61
CA TYR A 384 -25.30 -2.14 -5.56
C TYR A 384 -24.90 -3.25 -6.55
N ASP A 385 -24.88 -4.52 -6.11
CA ASP A 385 -24.53 -5.68 -6.93
C ASP A 385 -25.57 -5.89 -8.04
N CYS A 386 -26.85 -5.62 -7.78
CA CYS A 386 -27.90 -5.75 -8.78
C CYS A 386 -28.17 -4.45 -9.56
N GLN A 387 -27.12 -3.90 -10.18
CA GLN A 387 -27.25 -2.79 -11.12
C GLN A 387 -26.33 -2.95 -12.32
N ASP A 388 -26.62 -2.20 -13.38
CA ASP A 388 -25.74 -2.11 -14.55
C ASP A 388 -24.77 -0.95 -14.36
N PHE A 389 -23.49 -1.24 -14.54
CA PHE A 389 -22.39 -0.28 -14.40
C PHE A 389 -22.01 0.37 -15.73
N HIS A 390 -22.51 -0.15 -16.85
CA HIS A 390 -22.24 0.40 -18.17
C HIS A 390 -23.53 0.88 -18.87
N PRO A 391 -23.55 2.09 -19.46
CA PRO A 391 -24.76 2.64 -20.10
C PRO A 391 -25.23 1.83 -21.33
N LYS A 392 -24.36 1.00 -21.92
CA LYS A 392 -24.67 0.16 -23.09
C LYS A 392 -25.10 -1.28 -22.76
N CYS A 393 -25.35 -1.59 -21.49
CA CYS A 393 -25.68 -2.97 -21.11
C CYS A 393 -26.87 -3.54 -21.88
N GLU A 394 -27.95 -2.76 -22.06
CA GLU A 394 -29.13 -3.16 -22.84
C GLU A 394 -28.78 -3.46 -24.32
N GLU A 395 -28.04 -2.56 -24.97
CA GLU A 395 -27.57 -2.74 -26.36
C GLU A 395 -26.73 -4.02 -26.53
N TRP A 396 -25.88 -4.32 -25.54
CA TRP A 396 -25.04 -5.51 -25.53
C TRP A 396 -25.83 -6.78 -25.23
N LYS A 397 -26.86 -6.72 -24.38
CA LYS A 397 -27.80 -7.84 -24.20
C LYS A 397 -28.51 -8.16 -25.50
N GLU A 398 -29.02 -7.15 -26.19
CA GLU A 398 -29.66 -7.33 -27.52
C GLU A 398 -28.69 -7.96 -28.54
N SER A 399 -27.39 -7.64 -28.42
CA SER A 399 -26.32 -8.23 -29.24
C SER A 399 -25.88 -9.65 -28.82
N GLY A 400 -26.45 -10.19 -27.74
CA GLY A 400 -26.16 -11.52 -27.19
C GLY A 400 -24.92 -11.59 -26.31
N GLU A 401 -24.35 -10.46 -25.89
CA GLU A 401 -23.10 -10.40 -25.12
C GLU A 401 -23.22 -11.07 -23.75
N CYS A 402 -24.41 -11.16 -23.17
CA CYS A 402 -24.64 -11.87 -21.91
C CYS A 402 -24.17 -13.34 -21.94
N THR A 403 -24.10 -13.93 -23.14
CA THR A 403 -23.58 -15.29 -23.37
C THR A 403 -22.19 -15.27 -24.01
N LYS A 404 -21.94 -14.38 -24.97
CA LYS A 404 -20.66 -14.30 -25.70
C LYS A 404 -19.52 -13.78 -24.83
N ASN A 405 -19.82 -12.88 -23.90
CA ASN A 405 -18.87 -12.22 -23.02
C ASN A 405 -19.35 -12.28 -21.57
N GLU A 406 -19.73 -13.49 -21.14
CA GLU A 406 -20.39 -13.75 -19.86
C GLU A 406 -19.64 -13.16 -18.67
N ASN A 407 -18.30 -13.25 -18.63
CA ASN A 407 -17.49 -12.70 -17.53
C ASN A 407 -17.65 -11.18 -17.42
N TYR A 408 -17.49 -10.45 -18.53
CA TYR A 408 -17.61 -9.00 -18.54
C TYR A 408 -19.04 -8.57 -18.23
N MET A 409 -20.03 -9.23 -18.83
CA MET A 409 -21.44 -8.89 -18.64
C MET A 409 -21.93 -9.23 -17.23
N THR A 410 -21.42 -10.29 -16.60
CA THR A 410 -21.71 -10.63 -15.20
C THR A 410 -21.14 -9.60 -14.24
N GLU A 411 -20.02 -8.94 -14.58
CA GLU A 411 -19.45 -7.89 -13.72
C GLU A 411 -20.05 -6.50 -13.97
N ASN A 412 -20.39 -6.17 -15.21
CA ASN A 412 -20.73 -4.81 -15.62
C ASN A 412 -22.20 -4.62 -15.99
N CYS A 413 -22.90 -5.69 -16.33
CA CYS A 413 -24.27 -5.68 -16.87
C CYS A 413 -25.16 -6.72 -16.18
N ARG A 414 -24.99 -6.86 -14.86
CA ARG A 414 -25.55 -7.98 -14.09
C ARG A 414 -27.07 -7.91 -14.01
N LYS A 415 -27.62 -6.70 -13.87
CA LYS A 415 -29.06 -6.49 -13.87
C LYS A 415 -29.63 -6.78 -15.26
N THR A 416 -29.05 -6.18 -16.29
CA THR A 416 -29.47 -6.40 -17.67
C THR A 416 -29.41 -7.88 -18.04
N CYS A 417 -28.31 -8.59 -17.75
CA CYS A 417 -28.15 -10.00 -18.12
C CYS A 417 -28.84 -11.01 -17.20
N ASP A 418 -29.66 -10.55 -16.25
CA ASP A 418 -30.30 -11.40 -15.24
C ASP A 418 -29.28 -12.24 -14.44
N LYS A 419 -28.07 -11.68 -14.26
CA LYS A 419 -26.92 -12.23 -13.53
C LYS A 419 -26.75 -11.62 -12.14
N CYS A 420 -27.72 -10.83 -11.67
CA CYS A 420 -27.74 -10.43 -10.26
C CYS A 420 -27.68 -11.68 -9.40
N ASN A 421 -26.63 -11.82 -8.60
CA ASN A 421 -26.56 -12.92 -7.65
C ASN A 421 -27.68 -12.74 -6.62
N LYS A 422 -28.42 -13.81 -6.33
CA LYS A 422 -29.09 -13.95 -5.03
C LYS A 422 -27.98 -13.97 -4.00
N ILE A 423 -27.58 -12.79 -3.49
CA ILE A 423 -26.53 -12.53 -2.50
C ILE A 423 -25.80 -13.83 -2.16
N GLU A 424 -24.80 -14.21 -2.95
CA GLU A 424 -23.93 -15.28 -2.49
C GLU A 424 -23.47 -14.82 -1.10
N LYS A 425 -23.74 -15.64 -0.08
CA LYS A 425 -23.44 -15.31 1.30
C LYS A 425 -21.91 -15.28 1.42
N PHE A 426 -21.26 -14.23 0.93
CA PHE A 426 -19.81 -14.02 1.04
C PHE A 426 -19.44 -13.75 2.50
N PHE A 427 -20.42 -13.34 3.29
CA PHE A 427 -20.35 -13.23 4.74
C PHE A 427 -20.73 -14.57 5.39
N PRO A 428 -19.92 -15.16 6.28
CA PRO A 428 -20.33 -16.30 7.13
C PRO A 428 -21.68 -16.03 7.79
N GLU A 429 -22.58 -17.01 7.87
CA GLU A 429 -23.79 -16.88 8.71
C GLU A 429 -23.44 -16.90 10.21
N THR A 430 -22.26 -17.44 10.57
CA THR A 430 -21.77 -17.58 11.94
C THR A 430 -21.18 -16.30 12.53
N THR A 431 -21.41 -15.13 11.92
CA THR A 431 -20.69 -13.90 12.27
C THR A 431 -20.97 -13.48 13.70
N THR A 432 -19.88 -13.41 14.47
CA THR A 432 -19.77 -13.25 15.93
C THR A 432 -20.40 -14.32 16.78
N LYS A 433 -21.24 -15.24 16.31
CA LYS A 433 -21.82 -16.29 17.17
C LYS A 433 -20.75 -17.03 17.99
N GLU A 434 -19.67 -17.45 17.35
CA GLU A 434 -18.52 -18.07 18.05
C GLU A 434 -17.84 -17.11 19.04
N LEU A 435 -17.76 -15.82 18.73
CA LEU A 435 -17.17 -14.80 19.62
C LEU A 435 -18.08 -14.47 20.80
N GLU A 436 -19.39 -14.41 20.56
CA GLU A 436 -20.43 -14.21 21.55
C GLU A 436 -20.54 -15.43 22.47
N GLU A 437 -20.36 -16.64 21.93
CA GLU A 437 -20.25 -17.86 22.74
C GLU A 437 -19.01 -17.83 23.63
N LYS A 438 -17.84 -17.44 23.09
CA LYS A 438 -16.63 -17.21 23.90
C LYS A 438 -16.88 -16.14 24.97
N LEU A 439 -17.50 -15.02 24.62
CA LEU A 439 -17.80 -13.92 25.52
C LEU A 439 -18.80 -14.32 26.61
N ALA A 440 -19.82 -15.10 26.24
CA ALA A 440 -20.82 -15.65 27.16
C ALA A 440 -20.20 -16.67 28.11
N LYS A 441 -19.24 -17.48 27.64
CA LYS A 441 -18.46 -18.37 28.51
C LYS A 441 -17.66 -17.58 29.54
N MET A 442 -16.93 -16.54 29.12
CA MET A 442 -16.20 -15.65 30.04
C MET A 442 -17.15 -14.96 31.03
N SER A 443 -18.32 -14.52 30.57
CA SER A 443 -19.32 -13.92 31.45
C SER A 443 -19.86 -14.88 32.50
N LYS A 444 -19.96 -16.19 32.20
CA LYS A 444 -20.35 -17.22 33.17
C LYS A 444 -19.24 -17.49 34.19
N GLU A 445 -17.98 -17.47 33.78
CA GLU A 445 -16.83 -17.63 34.67
C GLU A 445 -16.71 -16.48 35.69
N LEU A 446 -17.24 -15.30 35.36
CA LEU A 446 -17.32 -14.15 36.27
C LEU A 446 -18.50 -14.21 37.25
N GLN A 447 -19.51 -15.04 36.99
CA GLN A 447 -20.59 -15.23 37.94
C GLN A 447 -20.03 -15.97 39.16
N PRO A 448 -20.24 -15.46 40.39
CA PRO A 448 -19.80 -16.17 41.58
C PRO A 448 -20.40 -17.58 41.56
N LEU A 449 -19.57 -18.59 41.83
CA LEU A 449 -20.01 -19.96 42.12
C LEU A 449 -21.09 -19.86 43.20
N SER A 450 -22.35 -19.87 42.80
CA SER A 450 -23.46 -19.86 43.72
C SER A 450 -23.51 -21.24 44.34
N GLU A 451 -23.07 -21.28 45.60
CA GLU A 451 -23.49 -22.19 46.67
C GLU A 451 -23.88 -23.61 46.22
N ASP A 452 -22.93 -24.53 46.39
CA ASP A 452 -23.24 -25.95 46.60
C ASP A 452 -24.26 -26.04 47.76
N PRO A 453 -25.47 -26.61 47.58
CA PRO A 453 -26.46 -26.69 48.66
C PRO A 453 -26.08 -27.68 49.77
N ASP A 454 -25.00 -28.44 49.61
CA ASP A 454 -24.62 -29.51 50.53
C ASP A 454 -23.24 -29.26 51.14
N ASN A 455 -23.17 -28.40 52.16
CA ASN A 455 -22.16 -28.60 53.22
C ASN A 455 -22.56 -27.96 54.54
N LYS A 456 -23.30 -28.74 55.34
CA LYS A 456 -23.34 -28.58 56.80
C LYS A 456 -22.09 -29.23 57.41
N ALA A 457 -21.35 -28.41 58.13
CA ALA A 457 -20.53 -28.72 59.32
C ALA A 457 -19.29 -29.63 59.16
N GLY A 458 -18.13 -29.10 59.57
CA GLY A 458 -16.98 -29.90 59.97
C GLY A 458 -15.67 -29.11 60.06
N ALA A 459 -15.33 -28.63 61.25
CA ALA A 459 -14.05 -28.02 61.55
C ALA A 459 -12.89 -29.04 61.48
N GLY A 460 -11.71 -28.62 61.01
CA GLY A 460 -10.44 -29.29 61.32
C GLY A 460 -9.33 -29.22 60.27
N SER A 461 -8.27 -28.47 60.61
CA SER A 461 -6.85 -28.68 60.24
C SER A 461 -6.37 -28.50 58.78
N ALA A 462 -5.48 -27.51 58.58
CA ALA A 462 -4.36 -27.56 57.62
C ALA A 462 -3.14 -28.27 58.28
N PRO A 463 -2.01 -28.57 57.60
CA PRO A 463 -1.64 -28.33 56.19
C PRO A 463 -0.96 -29.55 55.48
N LYS A 464 -0.71 -29.46 54.15
CA LYS A 464 0.56 -29.87 53.49
C LYS A 464 0.61 -29.54 51.99
N THR A 465 1.85 -29.45 51.52
CA THR A 465 2.44 -28.76 50.37
C THR A 465 2.57 -29.63 49.09
N GLU A 466 2.79 -28.94 47.94
CA GLU A 466 3.50 -29.35 46.69
C GLU A 466 2.74 -29.86 45.42
N SER A 467 2.63 -28.94 44.43
CA SER A 467 3.05 -28.99 43.00
C SER A 467 2.36 -29.94 41.96
N PRO A 468 2.54 -29.76 40.62
CA PRO A 468 1.82 -28.80 39.77
C PRO A 468 1.15 -29.40 38.50
N LEU A 469 0.27 -28.58 37.87
CA LEU A 469 -0.23 -28.53 36.48
C LEU A 469 -0.21 -29.77 35.54
N VAL A 470 -1.38 -30.06 34.95
CA VAL A 470 -1.49 -30.61 33.58
C VAL A 470 -2.60 -29.85 32.83
N ILE A 471 -2.21 -29.05 31.83
CA ILE A 471 -3.11 -28.45 30.82
C ILE A 471 -2.91 -29.25 29.52
N PRO A 472 -3.95 -29.73 28.83
CA PRO A 472 -3.77 -30.45 27.57
C PRO A 472 -3.42 -29.50 26.43
N LYS A 473 -2.28 -29.75 25.76
CA LYS A 473 -1.94 -29.18 24.45
C LYS A 473 -2.95 -29.67 23.40
N GLN A 474 -3.62 -28.75 22.70
CA GLN A 474 -4.13 -29.01 21.36
C GLN A 474 -3.04 -28.57 20.36
N GLU A 475 -2.47 -29.54 19.64
CA GLU A 475 -1.47 -29.32 18.60
C GLU A 475 -2.14 -28.90 17.29
N GLN A 476 -1.85 -27.67 16.85
CA GLN A 476 -1.72 -27.35 15.43
C GLN A 476 -0.23 -27.11 15.16
N PRO A 477 0.36 -27.59 14.05
CA PRO A 477 1.79 -27.47 13.82
C PRO A 477 2.16 -26.01 13.51
N VAL A 478 2.82 -25.37 14.46
CA VAL A 478 3.47 -24.06 14.32
C VAL A 478 4.83 -24.28 13.67
N ALA A 479 5.03 -23.77 12.45
CA ALA A 479 6.34 -23.70 11.83
C ALA A 479 6.87 -22.27 11.93
N ILE A 480 7.65 -21.96 12.97
CA ILE A 480 8.61 -20.85 12.86
C ILE A 480 9.66 -21.37 11.89
N ILE A 481 9.67 -20.90 10.64
CA ILE A 481 10.63 -21.37 9.64
C ILE A 481 12.02 -20.91 10.08
N PRO A 482 12.91 -21.82 10.52
CA PRO A 482 14.28 -21.46 10.84
C PRO A 482 14.98 -21.08 9.53
N ARG A 483 15.92 -20.14 9.61
CA ARG A 483 16.84 -19.84 8.50
C ARG A 483 17.52 -21.16 8.10
N ASN A 484 17.15 -21.73 6.95
CA ASN A 484 17.85 -22.89 6.41
C ASN A 484 19.30 -22.49 6.16
N GLU A 485 20.21 -22.89 7.04
CA GLU A 485 21.64 -22.78 6.78
C GLU A 485 21.97 -23.72 5.60
N VAL A 486 22.52 -23.14 4.54
CA VAL A 486 22.94 -23.86 3.34
C VAL A 486 24.02 -24.86 3.72
N PRO A 487 23.83 -26.18 3.52
CA PRO A 487 24.90 -27.15 3.73
C PRO A 487 25.97 -27.01 2.63
N PRO A 488 27.26 -27.22 2.93
CA PRO A 488 28.29 -27.23 1.90
C PRO A 488 28.06 -28.39 0.93
N LYS A 489 28.17 -28.10 -0.37
CA LYS A 489 28.01 -29.04 -1.49
C LYS A 489 28.85 -30.30 -1.27
N GLN A 490 28.20 -31.47 -1.26
CA GLN A 490 28.85 -32.75 -1.54
C GLN A 490 28.88 -32.96 -3.06
N GLU A 491 30.07 -32.94 -3.64
CA GLU A 491 30.29 -33.38 -5.02
C GLU A 491 30.34 -34.91 -5.10
N VAL A 492 29.54 -35.47 -6.01
CA VAL A 492 29.55 -36.88 -6.38
C VAL A 492 30.65 -37.12 -7.41
N ARG A 493 31.45 -38.15 -7.14
CA ARG A 493 32.66 -38.59 -7.85
C ARG A 493 32.33 -39.47 -9.07
N ALA A 494 32.99 -39.25 -10.20
CA ALA A 494 33.14 -40.24 -11.28
C ALA A 494 34.55 -40.17 -11.93
N SER A 495 35.36 -41.19 -11.61
CA SER A 495 36.37 -41.96 -12.41
C SER A 495 37.38 -41.28 -13.39
N SER A 496 38.65 -41.16 -12.91
CA SER A 496 40.01 -41.51 -13.45
C SER A 496 40.40 -41.44 -14.96
N PRO A 497 41.72 -41.35 -15.36
CA PRO A 497 42.97 -41.49 -14.56
C PRO A 497 44.12 -40.46 -14.76
N ALA A 498 44.85 -40.24 -13.66
CA ALA A 498 46.31 -40.11 -13.41
C ALA A 498 47.30 -39.42 -14.39
N MET A 499 47.98 -38.38 -13.89
CA MET A 499 49.46 -38.30 -13.84
C MET A 499 49.93 -37.45 -12.62
N GLN A 500 51.12 -37.76 -12.13
CA GLN A 500 51.61 -37.61 -10.74
C GLN A 500 52.35 -36.29 -10.45
N SER A 501 52.25 -35.80 -9.21
CA SER A 501 53.39 -35.27 -8.42
C SER A 501 53.03 -35.11 -6.94
N SER A 502 53.86 -35.68 -6.05
CA SER A 502 53.69 -35.73 -4.58
C SER A 502 54.08 -34.43 -3.84
N PRO A 503 53.63 -34.22 -2.57
CA PRO A 503 53.83 -33.00 -1.78
C PRO A 503 54.98 -33.09 -0.74
N PRO A 504 55.46 -31.96 -0.17
CA PRO A 504 56.36 -31.96 1.00
C PRO A 504 55.62 -31.73 2.35
N PRO A 505 56.27 -32.05 3.50
CA PRO A 505 55.60 -32.28 4.79
C PRO A 505 55.58 -31.06 5.75
N SER A 506 54.71 -31.14 6.76
CA SER A 506 54.54 -30.17 7.87
C SER A 506 55.66 -30.24 8.93
N PRO A 507 56.00 -29.13 9.62
CA PRO A 507 56.90 -29.12 10.78
C PRO A 507 56.18 -29.19 12.16
N PRO A 508 56.89 -29.56 13.25
CA PRO A 508 56.35 -29.90 14.59
C PRO A 508 56.40 -28.72 15.61
N PRO A 509 55.87 -28.88 16.86
CA PRO A 509 55.67 -27.78 17.83
C PRO A 509 56.80 -27.65 18.87
N ALA A 510 56.90 -26.50 19.55
CA ALA A 510 57.78 -26.30 20.71
C ALA A 510 57.22 -25.32 21.77
N SER A 511 57.66 -25.54 23.02
CA SER A 511 57.13 -25.15 24.35
C SER A 511 57.73 -23.83 24.94
N PRO A 512 57.36 -23.38 26.19
CA PRO A 512 57.36 -21.97 26.65
C PRO A 512 58.55 -21.53 27.53
N PRO A 513 58.64 -20.23 27.91
CA PRO A 513 59.24 -19.82 29.20
C PRO A 513 58.55 -18.56 29.86
N PRO A 514 59.11 -17.84 30.88
CA PRO A 514 58.89 -18.03 32.33
C PRO A 514 58.36 -16.77 33.09
N VAL A 515 58.23 -16.88 34.43
CA VAL A 515 57.65 -15.92 35.40
C VAL A 515 58.74 -15.13 36.16
N ASP A 516 58.55 -13.81 36.41
CA ASP A 516 58.90 -13.07 37.65
C ASP A 516 58.33 -11.61 37.65
N SER A 517 57.93 -11.08 38.83
CA SER A 517 57.15 -9.82 39.09
C SER A 517 58.05 -8.64 39.57
N PRO A 518 57.63 -7.34 39.73
CA PRO A 518 56.53 -6.82 40.61
C PRO A 518 55.72 -5.58 40.06
N PRO A 519 54.66 -5.09 40.74
CA PRO A 519 53.70 -4.11 40.20
C PRO A 519 53.98 -2.65 40.61
N PRO A 520 53.41 -1.66 39.89
CA PRO A 520 52.88 -0.49 40.60
C PRO A 520 51.56 0.09 40.05
N MET A 521 50.66 0.34 41.00
CA MET A 521 49.80 1.51 41.24
C MET A 521 48.92 2.09 40.10
N SER A 522 47.61 2.04 40.36
CA SER A 522 46.55 2.84 39.74
C SER A 522 46.77 4.36 39.90
N PRO A 523 46.45 5.18 38.88
CA PRO A 523 46.26 6.61 39.05
C PRO A 523 44.81 6.98 39.45
N PRO A 524 44.61 8.18 40.03
CA PRO A 524 43.49 8.55 40.91
C PRO A 524 42.26 9.13 40.17
N PRO A 525 41.13 9.36 40.88
CA PRO A 525 39.95 10.02 40.32
C PRO A 525 40.05 11.54 40.44
N GLU A 526 39.80 12.27 39.36
CA GLU A 526 39.54 13.72 39.40
C GLU A 526 38.34 14.13 38.54
N SER A 527 37.24 14.40 39.26
CA SER A 527 36.47 15.65 39.35
C SER A 527 35.87 16.36 38.10
N PRO A 528 34.75 17.09 38.30
CA PRO A 528 33.73 17.34 37.27
C PRO A 528 33.82 18.74 36.65
N SER A 529 33.30 18.91 35.41
CA SER A 529 32.55 20.09 34.90
C SER A 529 32.43 20.05 33.36
N PRO A 530 31.49 20.80 32.70
CA PRO A 530 30.44 21.67 33.25
C PRO A 530 29.03 21.30 32.75
N ASP A 531 28.03 21.76 33.51
CA ASP A 531 26.63 21.78 33.13
C ASP A 531 26.40 22.29 31.70
N LYS A 532 25.63 21.53 30.91
CA LYS A 532 24.96 22.09 29.72
C LYS A 532 24.03 23.20 30.21
N PRO A 533 24.10 24.42 29.65
CA PRO A 533 23.12 25.44 29.99
C PRO A 533 21.73 24.95 29.57
N PRO A 534 20.68 25.15 30.39
CA PRO A 534 19.32 24.90 29.94
C PRO A 534 19.02 25.77 28.71
N PRO A 535 18.14 25.30 27.79
CA PRO A 535 17.79 26.07 26.61
C PRO A 535 17.28 27.45 27.03
N LYS A 536 17.86 28.50 26.45
CA LYS A 536 17.48 29.90 26.72
C LYS A 536 16.01 30.09 26.33
N VAL A 537 15.13 30.16 27.32
CA VAL A 537 13.76 30.65 27.18
C VAL A 537 13.84 32.15 26.94
N VAL A 538 13.71 32.57 25.68
CA VAL A 538 13.51 33.99 25.37
C VAL A 538 12.01 34.27 25.45
N THR A 539 11.57 34.84 26.56
CA THR A 539 10.28 35.52 26.64
C THR A 539 10.34 36.76 25.77
N ARG A 540 9.75 36.71 24.57
CA ARG A 540 9.47 37.94 23.83
C ARG A 540 8.40 38.73 24.59
N LYS A 541 8.80 39.93 25.00
CA LYS A 541 7.95 40.99 25.55
C LYS A 541 6.82 41.27 24.56
N ALA A 542 5.61 41.41 25.09
CA ALA A 542 4.36 41.58 24.36
C ALA A 542 4.44 42.69 23.30
N LEU A 543 4.29 42.30 22.04
CA LEU A 543 3.73 43.12 20.96
C LEU A 543 2.61 42.29 20.34
N ALA A 544 1.44 42.91 20.26
CA ALA A 544 0.16 42.26 20.03
C ALA A 544 0.06 41.56 18.65
N ASP A 545 -0.37 40.29 18.72
CA ASP A 545 -0.95 39.34 17.74
C ASP A 545 -0.38 39.24 16.31
N PRO A 546 0.07 38.03 15.91
CA PRO A 546 -0.61 37.40 14.78
C PRO A 546 -0.80 35.87 14.91
N LYS A 547 -2.04 35.40 14.79
CA LYS A 547 -2.49 34.03 14.44
C LYS A 547 -1.81 32.90 15.25
N LYS A 548 -2.44 32.47 16.34
CA LYS A 548 -2.12 31.21 17.04
C LYS A 548 -2.03 30.04 16.04
N VAL A 549 -0.80 29.61 15.74
CA VAL A 549 -0.53 28.33 15.08
C VAL A 549 -1.11 27.24 15.99
N THR A 550 -2.01 26.42 15.47
CA THR A 550 -2.67 25.40 16.29
C THR A 550 -1.66 24.34 16.72
N GLN A 551 -1.85 23.73 17.90
CA GLN A 551 -1.06 22.60 18.38
C GLN A 551 -0.94 21.49 17.30
N LYS A 552 -2.02 21.26 16.55
CA LYS A 552 -2.06 20.33 15.41
C LYS A 552 -1.09 20.74 14.29
N ALA A 553 -1.01 22.03 13.95
CA ALA A 553 -0.08 22.52 12.93
C ALA A 553 1.39 22.46 13.39
N LEU A 554 1.66 22.69 14.67
CA LEU A 554 3.01 22.55 15.26
C LEU A 554 3.47 21.10 15.25
N MET A 555 2.59 20.15 15.59
CA MET A 555 2.91 18.73 15.54
C MET A 555 3.19 18.25 14.13
N VAL A 556 2.37 18.65 13.14
CA VAL A 556 2.61 18.32 11.73
C VAL A 556 3.95 18.88 11.24
N ARG A 557 4.38 20.04 11.74
CA ARG A 557 5.68 20.63 11.40
C ARG A 557 6.86 19.79 11.90
N CYS A 558 6.76 19.15 13.08
CA CYS A 558 7.82 18.30 13.62
C CYS A 558 8.17 17.12 12.71
N TYR A 559 7.16 16.53 12.08
CA TYR A 559 7.34 15.41 11.16
C TYR A 559 7.70 15.84 9.73
N LYS A 560 7.69 17.14 9.45
CA LYS A 560 8.16 17.72 8.18
C LYS A 560 9.62 18.18 8.25
N LEU A 561 10.22 18.19 9.43
CA LEU A 561 11.62 18.55 9.61
C LEU A 561 12.47 17.27 9.56
N SER A 562 13.62 17.34 8.90
CA SER A 562 14.61 16.24 8.86
C SER A 562 15.34 16.10 10.21
N LEU A 563 14.62 15.63 11.23
CA LEU A 563 15.07 15.46 12.62
C LEU A 563 15.36 13.99 12.93
N GLY A 564 16.34 13.74 13.80
CA GLY A 564 16.54 12.42 14.39
C GLY A 564 15.41 12.03 15.36
N ILE A 565 15.28 10.74 15.69
CA ILE A 565 14.15 10.21 16.49
C ILE A 565 13.99 10.92 17.84
N ASP A 566 15.09 11.21 18.55
CA ASP A 566 15.02 11.90 19.84
C ASP A 566 14.70 13.40 19.70
N GLU A 567 15.14 14.02 18.60
CA GLU A 567 14.80 15.41 18.26
C GLU A 567 13.33 15.55 17.83
N VAL A 568 12.76 14.53 17.19
CA VAL A 568 11.32 14.46 16.89
C VAL A 568 10.51 14.37 18.19
N LYS A 569 10.93 13.56 19.17
CA LYS A 569 10.26 13.48 20.48
C LYS A 569 10.26 14.83 21.18
N ASP A 570 11.39 15.52 21.18
CA ASP A 570 11.52 16.86 21.76
C ASP A 570 10.68 17.90 21.01
N CYS A 571 10.64 17.82 19.68
CA CYS A 571 9.79 18.67 18.86
C CYS A 571 8.31 18.45 19.15
N VAL A 572 7.86 17.19 19.21
CA VAL A 572 6.47 16.84 19.51
C VAL A 572 6.09 17.27 20.93
N LYS A 573 7.02 17.17 21.88
CA LYS A 573 6.83 17.67 23.25
C LYS A 573 6.65 19.19 23.27
N ALA A 574 7.51 19.93 22.55
CA ALA A 574 7.38 21.39 22.41
C ALA A 574 6.07 21.78 21.72
N ALA A 575 5.68 21.06 20.67
CA ALA A 575 4.43 21.28 19.95
C ALA A 575 3.21 21.03 20.84
N LYS A 576 3.24 20.01 21.71
CA LYS A 576 2.18 19.75 22.70
C LYS A 576 2.01 20.87 23.74
N GLU A 577 3.09 21.59 24.03
CA GLU A 577 3.08 22.79 24.89
C GLU A 577 2.73 24.08 24.12
N GLY A 578 2.39 23.99 22.83
CA GLY A 578 2.07 25.13 21.98
C GLY A 578 3.29 25.98 21.57
N LYS A 579 4.49 25.43 21.67
CA LYS A 579 5.75 26.09 21.34
C LYS A 579 6.29 25.58 20.00
N GLU A 580 6.90 26.47 19.22
CA GLU A 580 7.66 26.07 18.04
C GLU A 580 9.01 25.48 18.46
N TYR A 581 9.40 24.39 17.81
CA TYR A 581 10.70 23.76 17.98
C TYR A 581 11.68 24.35 16.98
N GLU A 582 12.77 24.95 17.46
CA GLU A 582 13.89 25.38 16.62
C GLU A 582 14.92 24.26 16.52
N VAL A 583 15.28 23.88 15.29
CA VAL A 583 16.30 22.87 15.04
C VAL A 583 17.66 23.39 15.50
N PRO A 584 18.40 22.64 16.35
CA PRO A 584 19.75 23.04 16.75
C PRO A 584 20.64 23.20 15.51
N LYS A 585 21.23 24.40 15.33
CA LYS A 585 22.23 24.61 14.27
C LYS A 585 23.43 23.72 14.57
N ARG A 586 23.66 22.69 13.73
CA ARG A 586 24.90 21.91 13.76
C ARG A 586 26.06 22.85 13.43
N THR A 587 26.88 23.18 14.42
CA THR A 587 28.16 23.84 14.21
C THR A 587 29.04 22.92 13.37
N LYS A 588 29.39 23.37 12.16
CA LYS A 588 30.54 22.82 11.42
C LYS A 588 31.75 22.94 12.35
N ALA A 589 32.41 21.82 12.63
CA ALA A 589 33.79 21.87 13.09
C ALA A 589 34.61 22.47 11.94
N THR A 590 35.26 23.58 12.25
CA THR A 590 36.27 24.28 11.45
C THR A 590 37.56 23.49 11.40
N ASP A 591 38.32 23.69 10.31
CA ASP A 591 39.78 23.71 10.13
C ASP A 591 39.97 23.67 8.58
N GLU A 592 40.56 24.61 7.84
CA GLU A 592 41.35 25.82 8.07
C GLU A 592 41.07 26.84 6.93
N GLU A 593 41.36 28.12 7.20
CA GLU A 593 41.21 29.28 6.32
C GLU A 593 42.31 29.38 5.26
N GLU A 594 41.96 29.69 4.01
CA GLU A 594 42.78 30.57 3.17
C GLU A 594 41.87 31.55 2.41
N GLU A 595 42.07 32.84 2.69
CA GLU A 595 41.29 33.98 2.19
C GLU A 595 41.49 34.23 0.69
N ALA A 596 40.38 34.48 -0.01
CA ALA A 596 40.36 34.99 -1.37
C ALA A 596 40.58 36.53 -1.42
N PRO A 597 41.27 37.09 -2.42
CA PRO A 597 41.15 38.50 -2.74
C PRO A 597 40.02 38.76 -3.75
N LYS A 598 39.32 39.87 -3.50
CA LYS A 598 38.11 40.38 -4.16
C LYS A 598 38.35 40.97 -5.56
N ALA A 599 37.29 40.80 -6.38
CA ALA A 599 36.68 41.76 -7.31
C ALA A 599 37.42 42.19 -8.60
N LYS A 600 36.73 42.06 -9.74
CA LYS A 600 36.12 43.19 -10.50
C LYS A 600 35.38 42.71 -11.76
N HIS A 601 34.32 43.45 -12.09
CA HIS A 601 33.58 43.42 -13.35
C HIS A 601 34.48 43.57 -14.60
N ALA A 602 34.11 42.92 -15.70
CA ALA A 602 34.04 43.56 -17.03
C ALA A 602 33.29 42.67 -18.04
N GLU A 603 32.34 43.28 -18.74
CA GLU A 603 31.77 42.81 -20.00
C GLU A 603 32.86 42.76 -21.11
N SER A 604 32.70 41.89 -22.11
CA SER A 604 32.64 42.27 -23.55
C SER A 604 32.87 41.10 -24.52
N HIS A 605 31.95 41.00 -25.50
CA HIS A 605 32.11 40.79 -26.95
C HIS A 605 32.98 39.62 -27.50
N LEU A 606 32.43 38.70 -28.32
CA LEU A 606 32.37 38.74 -29.82
C LEU A 606 33.76 38.95 -30.43
N THR A 607 34.34 38.02 -31.22
CA THR A 607 34.01 37.62 -32.61
C THR A 607 34.59 36.21 -32.92
N LEU A 608 33.91 35.30 -33.63
CA LEU A 608 33.95 35.04 -35.09
C LEU A 608 35.30 35.29 -35.79
N ASP A 609 35.87 34.24 -36.38
CA ASP A 609 36.26 34.19 -37.80
C ASP A 609 36.48 32.71 -38.22
N GLY A 610 36.09 32.41 -39.46
CA GLY A 610 36.14 31.07 -40.06
C GLY A 610 37.07 30.99 -41.28
N GLU A 611 36.81 29.94 -42.08
CA GLU A 611 37.44 29.56 -43.36
C GLU A 611 38.81 28.85 -43.25
N GLY A 612 39.09 27.74 -43.93
CA GLY A 612 38.35 26.94 -44.91
C GLY A 612 39.28 25.93 -45.59
N ALA A 613 38.68 24.88 -46.19
CA ALA A 613 39.19 24.07 -47.33
C ALA A 613 40.44 23.17 -47.11
N THR A 614 40.62 21.96 -47.64
CA THR A 614 39.93 21.10 -48.64
C THR A 614 40.64 19.73 -48.71
N THR A 615 39.90 18.68 -49.14
CA THR A 615 40.32 17.49 -49.95
C THR A 615 41.30 16.47 -49.31
N GLU A 616 41.20 15.14 -49.44
CA GLU A 616 40.89 14.27 -50.59
C GLU A 616 40.26 12.91 -50.17
N SER A 617 39.59 12.27 -51.13
CA SER A 617 39.01 10.92 -51.13
C SER A 617 39.93 9.87 -51.78
N ALA A 618 39.78 8.59 -51.41
CA ALA A 618 39.85 7.38 -52.27
C ALA A 618 39.69 6.12 -51.37
N ASN A 619 38.65 5.27 -51.54
CA ASN A 619 38.56 4.10 -52.46
C ASN A 619 39.58 2.98 -52.08
N ASP A 620 39.31 1.67 -52.00
CA ASP A 620 38.40 0.79 -52.75
C ASP A 620 38.25 -0.62 -52.10
N GLU A 621 37.07 -1.23 -52.36
CA GLU A 621 36.77 -2.62 -52.79
C GLU A 621 37.12 -3.91 -51.98
N VAL A 622 36.11 -4.74 -51.62
CA VAL A 622 35.50 -5.92 -52.32
C VAL A 622 36.18 -7.28 -52.02
N ALA A 623 35.41 -8.22 -51.44
CA ALA A 623 35.39 -9.63 -51.89
C ALA A 623 34.17 -10.41 -51.34
N LYS A 624 33.39 -10.98 -52.29
CA LYS A 624 32.34 -11.98 -52.11
C LYS A 624 32.92 -13.38 -51.90
N THR A 625 32.18 -14.29 -51.24
CA THR A 625 31.94 -15.70 -51.66
C THR A 625 30.92 -16.32 -50.69
N LYS A 626 29.69 -16.62 -51.12
CA LYS A 626 29.14 -17.85 -51.75
C LYS A 626 28.82 -19.00 -50.76
N ALA A 627 27.52 -19.31 -50.68
CA ALA A 627 26.92 -20.51 -50.09
C ALA A 627 27.16 -21.78 -50.96
N PRO A 628 26.69 -22.95 -50.49
CA PRO A 628 25.66 -23.63 -51.29
C PRO A 628 24.46 -24.19 -50.49
N ASP A 629 23.37 -24.28 -51.25
CA ASP A 629 21.99 -24.76 -50.99
C ASP A 629 21.82 -26.28 -50.74
N ALA A 630 20.68 -26.63 -50.12
CA ALA A 630 19.63 -27.55 -50.63
C ALA A 630 18.41 -27.50 -49.66
N SER A 631 17.27 -26.88 -49.99
CA SER A 631 16.09 -27.36 -50.78
C SER A 631 15.36 -28.56 -50.14
N ALA A 632 14.03 -28.70 -50.09
CA ALA A 632 12.82 -28.14 -50.72
C ALA A 632 11.62 -28.33 -49.72
N GLU A 633 10.38 -27.84 -49.83
CA GLU A 633 9.39 -27.59 -50.92
C GLU A 633 8.43 -26.45 -50.45
N GLY A 634 8.02 -25.45 -51.27
CA GLY A 634 6.92 -25.46 -52.26
C GLY A 634 5.54 -25.21 -51.58
N ASN A 635 4.73 -24.18 -51.84
CA ASN A 635 4.31 -23.62 -53.13
C ASN A 635 3.64 -22.22 -53.00
N GLU A 636 3.62 -21.49 -54.12
CA GLU A 636 3.38 -20.05 -54.32
C GLU A 636 1.91 -19.56 -54.37
N GLY A 637 1.74 -18.23 -54.25
CA GLY A 637 0.56 -17.48 -54.70
C GLY A 637 0.66 -15.95 -54.49
N LYS A 638 1.50 -15.26 -55.28
CA LYS A 638 1.81 -13.81 -55.26
C LYS A 638 0.61 -12.88 -55.51
N LYS A 639 0.58 -11.72 -54.82
CA LYS A 639 0.38 -10.39 -55.46
C LYS A 639 0.78 -9.20 -54.56
N ASN A 640 1.85 -8.53 -55.00
CA ASN A 640 2.24 -7.11 -54.88
C ASN A 640 1.81 -6.29 -53.66
N ILE A 641 2.80 -6.00 -52.82
CA ILE A 641 2.82 -4.92 -51.82
C ILE A 641 3.15 -3.61 -52.54
N ARG A 642 2.28 -2.61 -52.42
CA ARG A 642 2.57 -1.21 -52.71
C ARG A 642 2.35 -0.40 -51.43
N VAL A 643 3.43 0.18 -50.94
CA VAL A 643 3.49 1.16 -49.85
C VAL A 643 2.66 2.39 -50.24
N VAL A 644 1.68 2.76 -49.41
CA VAL A 644 1.13 4.13 -49.37
C VAL A 644 0.77 4.48 -47.92
N GLN A 645 1.65 5.28 -47.35
CA GLN A 645 1.44 6.22 -46.25
C GLN A 645 0.13 7.01 -46.45
N ARG A 646 -0.70 7.16 -45.41
CA ARG A 646 -1.86 8.07 -45.53
C ARG A 646 -2.12 8.84 -44.25
N ASP A 647 -2.10 10.14 -44.47
CA ASP A 647 -2.11 11.24 -43.52
C ASP A 647 -3.43 11.41 -42.78
N LEU A 648 -3.30 12.13 -41.67
CA LEU A 648 -4.37 12.79 -40.91
C LEU A 648 -5.22 13.73 -41.77
N GLU A 649 -6.46 13.91 -41.31
CA GLU A 649 -7.43 14.94 -41.68
C GLU A 649 -8.01 14.75 -43.10
N ASP A 650 -9.31 14.85 -43.36
CA ASP A 650 -10.28 15.82 -42.87
C ASP A 650 -11.70 15.46 -43.39
N LEU A 651 -12.69 16.26 -42.98
CA LEU A 651 -13.93 16.63 -43.70
C LEU A 651 -15.28 15.91 -43.46
N SER A 652 -16.17 16.78 -42.98
CA SER A 652 -17.62 16.86 -43.12
C SER A 652 -18.17 16.61 -44.54
N LEU A 653 -19.42 16.11 -44.63
CA LEU A 653 -20.59 16.82 -45.20
C LEU A 653 -21.69 15.88 -45.75
N THR A 654 -22.92 16.38 -45.63
CA THR A 654 -24.11 16.20 -46.49
C THR A 654 -24.97 14.93 -46.38
N GLN A 655 -26.17 15.14 -45.83
CA GLN A 655 -27.37 14.32 -46.01
C GLN A 655 -28.06 14.67 -47.34
N GLY A 656 -28.58 13.64 -48.02
CA GLY A 656 -29.53 13.74 -49.14
C GLY A 656 -30.89 13.12 -48.77
N ASP A 657 -31.94 13.73 -49.31
CA ASP A 657 -33.37 13.64 -48.98
C ASP A 657 -34.06 12.26 -49.06
N GLY A 658 -35.09 12.08 -48.23
CA GLY A 658 -36.03 10.95 -48.29
C GLY A 658 -37.34 11.14 -47.49
N LYS A 659 -38.26 11.93 -48.05
CA LYS A 659 -39.76 11.97 -47.93
C LYS A 659 -40.52 11.67 -46.61
N LYS A 660 -41.44 12.60 -46.34
CA LYS A 660 -42.45 12.72 -45.26
C LYS A 660 -43.53 11.63 -45.25
N GLY A 661 -43.92 11.20 -44.04
CA GLY A 661 -45.19 10.57 -43.71
C GLY A 661 -45.60 10.89 -42.26
N LYS A 662 -46.82 11.39 -42.07
CA LYS A 662 -47.39 11.96 -40.82
C LYS A 662 -47.55 10.93 -39.70
N ALA A 663 -47.39 11.36 -38.44
CA ALA A 663 -47.89 10.70 -37.24
C ALA A 663 -49.09 11.45 -36.64
N PRO A 664 -50.06 10.79 -35.97
CA PRO A 664 -51.04 11.45 -35.13
C PRO A 664 -50.64 11.48 -33.65
N VAL A 665 -51.21 12.46 -32.96
CA VAL A 665 -50.92 13.06 -31.65
C VAL A 665 -51.82 12.46 -30.57
N ILE A 666 -51.33 12.24 -29.32
CA ILE A 666 -52.00 12.59 -28.04
C ILE A 666 -50.94 12.87 -26.94
N ASP A 667 -51.23 13.87 -26.10
CA ASP A 667 -50.40 14.67 -25.19
C ASP A 667 -49.88 14.04 -23.88
N ALA A 668 -48.78 14.63 -23.37
CA ALA A 668 -48.39 14.66 -21.95
C ALA A 668 -47.80 16.06 -21.59
N PRO A 669 -47.80 16.48 -20.30
CA PRO A 669 -47.91 17.89 -19.93
C PRO A 669 -46.58 18.64 -19.72
N VAL A 670 -46.62 19.91 -20.13
CA VAL A 670 -45.96 21.15 -19.64
C VAL A 670 -44.73 21.03 -18.72
N VAL A 671 -43.56 21.41 -19.26
CA VAL A 671 -42.41 21.99 -18.53
C VAL A 671 -41.90 23.21 -19.32
N GLY A 672 -41.56 24.30 -18.60
CA GLY A 672 -41.34 25.66 -19.10
C GLY A 672 -40.21 25.88 -20.12
N PRO A 673 -40.05 27.12 -20.64
CA PRO A 673 -39.30 27.37 -21.86
C PRO A 673 -37.78 27.20 -21.66
N SER A 674 -37.15 26.47 -22.58
CA SER A 674 -35.69 26.34 -22.61
C SER A 674 -35.03 27.63 -23.10
N LEU A 675 -33.80 27.86 -22.63
CA LEU A 675 -32.92 29.00 -22.94
C LEU A 675 -32.73 29.25 -24.46
N HIS A 676 -33.02 28.24 -25.28
CA HIS A 676 -32.91 28.29 -26.73
C HIS A 676 -34.04 29.10 -27.41
N SER A 677 -35.17 29.32 -26.72
CA SER A 677 -36.29 30.12 -27.24
C SER A 677 -36.11 31.64 -27.09
N LEU A 678 -35.17 32.08 -26.26
CA LEU A 678 -34.87 33.50 -26.02
C LEU A 678 -33.80 34.08 -26.97
N LEU A 679 -32.99 33.22 -27.60
CA LEU A 679 -31.88 33.64 -28.47
C LEU A 679 -32.25 33.72 -29.97
N GLY A 680 -33.45 33.27 -30.36
CA GLY A 680 -33.90 33.26 -31.76
C GLY A 680 -34.47 34.57 -32.30
N ARG A 681 -34.41 35.68 -31.55
CA ARG A 681 -35.01 36.98 -31.95
C ARG A 681 -34.08 38.19 -31.91
N LEU A 682 -32.77 37.98 -31.79
CA LEU A 682 -31.80 39.09 -31.75
C LEU A 682 -31.22 39.32 -33.15
N ASN A 683 -31.38 40.54 -33.68
CA ASN A 683 -30.76 40.93 -34.94
C ASN A 683 -29.23 40.96 -34.79
N THR A 684 -28.51 40.76 -35.90
CA THR A 684 -27.05 40.59 -35.97
C THR A 684 -26.25 41.63 -35.17
N TRP A 685 -26.73 42.86 -35.07
CA TRP A 685 -26.09 43.92 -34.29
C TRP A 685 -26.25 43.73 -32.77
N GLN A 686 -27.39 43.23 -32.30
CA GLN A 686 -27.62 42.93 -30.88
C GLN A 686 -26.82 41.70 -30.43
N ALA A 687 -26.63 40.71 -31.33
CA ALA A 687 -25.73 39.58 -31.07
C ALA A 687 -24.26 40.02 -30.97
N LEU A 688 -23.83 40.96 -31.81
CA LEU A 688 -22.50 41.56 -31.72
C LEU A 688 -22.29 42.35 -30.43
N VAL A 689 -23.28 43.11 -29.98
CA VAL A 689 -23.22 43.84 -28.70
C VAL A 689 -23.18 42.86 -27.52
N LEU A 690 -24.00 41.80 -27.53
CA LEU A 690 -23.96 40.76 -26.51
C LEU A 690 -22.61 40.03 -26.50
N TRP A 691 -22.04 39.73 -27.66
CA TRP A 691 -20.73 39.11 -27.77
C TRP A 691 -19.62 40.04 -27.25
N LEU A 692 -19.66 41.34 -27.60
CA LEU A 692 -18.75 42.35 -27.04
C LEU A 692 -18.89 42.49 -25.53
N VAL A 693 -20.11 42.47 -24.98
CA VAL A 693 -20.35 42.52 -23.54
C VAL A 693 -19.79 41.28 -22.85
N VAL A 694 -19.96 40.09 -23.43
CA VAL A 694 -19.40 38.85 -22.89
C VAL A 694 -17.87 38.86 -22.95
N VAL A 695 -17.28 39.32 -24.05
CA VAL A 695 -15.81 39.42 -24.19
C VAL A 695 -15.22 40.45 -23.22
N VAL A 696 -15.85 41.62 -23.07
CA VAL A 696 -15.43 42.64 -22.11
C VAL A 696 -15.61 42.15 -20.67
N ALA A 697 -16.71 41.45 -20.37
CA ALA A 697 -16.90 40.81 -19.07
C ALA A 697 -15.83 39.75 -18.82
N PHE A 698 -15.49 38.91 -19.80
CA PHE A 698 -14.47 37.88 -19.67
C PHE A 698 -13.08 38.50 -19.45
N LEU A 699 -12.72 39.53 -20.22
CA LEU A 699 -11.45 40.26 -20.06
C LEU A 699 -11.36 41.03 -18.73
N ALA A 700 -12.48 41.45 -18.14
CA ALA A 700 -12.52 42.08 -16.83
C ALA A 700 -12.54 41.08 -15.66
N LEU A 701 -13.21 39.93 -15.83
CA LEU A 701 -13.43 38.94 -14.78
C LEU A 701 -12.24 37.98 -14.64
N VAL A 702 -11.60 37.59 -15.74
CA VAL A 702 -10.48 36.63 -15.72
C VAL A 702 -9.27 37.15 -14.95
N PRO A 703 -8.81 38.42 -15.09
CA PRO A 703 -7.75 38.96 -14.25
C PRO A 703 -8.16 39.09 -12.78
N ARG A 704 -9.44 39.38 -12.48
CA ARG A 704 -9.96 39.45 -11.11
C ARG A 704 -10.05 38.08 -10.45
N ILE A 705 -10.47 37.05 -11.19
CA ILE A 705 -10.48 35.64 -10.73
C ILE A 705 -9.06 35.11 -10.58
N ALA A 706 -8.14 35.46 -11.49
CA ALA A 706 -6.72 35.12 -11.35
C ALA A 706 -6.07 35.82 -10.15
N LYS A 707 -6.45 37.08 -9.85
CA LYS A 707 -6.00 37.83 -8.67
C LYS A 707 -6.62 37.29 -7.37
N LEU A 708 -7.87 36.83 -7.38
CA LEU A 708 -8.52 36.16 -6.26
C LEU A 708 -7.92 34.76 -6.00
N ARG A 709 -7.62 33.98 -7.05
CA ARG A 709 -6.90 32.70 -6.93
C ARG A 709 -5.45 32.89 -6.47
N ARG A 710 -4.75 33.95 -6.90
CA ARG A 710 -3.42 34.31 -6.34
C ARG A 710 -3.51 34.75 -4.87
N ARG A 711 -4.55 35.48 -4.46
CA ARG A 711 -4.78 35.86 -3.05
C ARG A 711 -5.17 34.67 -2.17
N GLN A 712 -5.97 33.71 -2.67
CA GLN A 712 -6.24 32.45 -1.97
C GLN A 712 -4.99 31.56 -1.83
N ARG A 713 -4.07 31.59 -2.82
CA ARG A 713 -2.81 30.84 -2.76
C ARG A 713 -1.72 31.49 -1.90
N SER A 714 -1.80 32.78 -1.57
CA SER A 714 -0.77 33.48 -0.78
C SER A 714 -1.11 33.63 0.73
N GLY A 715 -2.19 33.02 1.23
CA GLY A 715 -2.50 33.01 2.67
C GLY A 715 -2.79 34.37 3.33
N MET A 716 -2.91 35.46 2.57
CA MET A 716 -3.33 36.76 3.10
C MET A 716 -4.86 36.82 3.17
N ARG A 717 -5.39 36.64 4.38
CA ARG A 717 -6.74 37.06 4.77
C ARG A 717 -6.75 38.59 4.72
N THR A 718 -7.60 39.19 3.89
CA THR A 718 -8.05 40.57 4.13
C THR A 718 -9.10 40.55 5.24
N GLU A 719 -9.04 41.56 6.10
CA GLU A 719 -9.85 41.80 7.30
C GLU A 719 -11.35 41.54 7.15
#